data_AF-E3LCK6-F1
#
_entry.id   AF-E3LCK6-F1
#
_cell.length_a   1.000
_cell.length_b   1.000
_cell.length_c   1.000
_cell.angle_alpha   90.00
_cell.angle_beta   90.00
_cell.angle_gamma   90.00
#
_symmetry.space_group_name_H-M   'P 1'
#
loop_
_entity.id
_entity.type
_entity.pdbx_description
1 polymer ?
#
loop_
_entity_poly.entity_id
_entity_poly.type
_entity_poly.pdbx_seq_one_letter_code
_entity_poly.pdbx_strand_id
1 'polypeptide(L)'
;MRSIIIASLVALALASTPVFERTFEPKTDYHYKLDGLVLSGLPVTSSEHSQTRISARARIQLVDDRTIALQLIKIRLAASHLPESEQMPSLNSLEQRELSDEYKQMLELPVRAQLRNGLISEIQFEKEDEEWSKNMKRAVLNMISFNPIAPRHEMERLESYEDKESTEDNRSFFTTEKTLEGECQVAYTIVREQKKTIITKSINFDKCTERSETAYGLRFSSECPECEKETEVIRPQTVYTYVLENNELKESEVRSLYTVNVNGQEVMKTETRSKLMLEESHFIKNHIKKVNGEKEDIIYSSRWEQLVEDFFKNGNKAEFEPFEKFPLDKRIKLIKTIVDRIQEEEHNMPETAHFFAQLVRLFRTCTISQLEKIHDTLYVKSDKKVIRNSQSTVIQSLFEHVLAVSGTKNTIEHLLAHIEQSEVTPVKIAQLLKSIQETPFPSEAIAESLIKFANSRVAKNSQVIRQSVWLATGSVVRGIVDNKNISPLVREDKREIKQKFLRVFMQQYEEAETTYEKILALKTIGNAGLDISVNQLNEIIVDKRQPLPVRKEAIDALRLLKDSMPRKIQKVLLPIYKNRQYEPEIRMLALWRMMHTRPEETLLVQVVSQMEKESNQQVAALTHQMIRHFAQSTNPCYERVAKDCSKVLSFTRYEPQQQMISSAYAQLPLFVQNAFSGAQFDFAAIFEKNSFLPKDLHASLDAVFGGNWIKYFAQIGFSQQNMDQYLYKLSKSSSLLRRNPPPLSADAASKPELSFSRSSPKR
;
A
#
# COMPACT_ATOMS: atom_id res chain seq x y z
N MET A 1 -23.02 -62.48 27.49
CA MET A 1 -22.55 -61.45 28.44
C MET A 1 -21.03 -61.30 28.48
N ARG A 2 -20.24 -62.37 28.66
CA ARG A 2 -18.75 -62.26 28.68
C ARG A 2 -18.13 -61.68 27.40
N SER A 3 -18.64 -62.03 26.21
CA SER A 3 -18.13 -61.48 24.94
C SER A 3 -18.48 -60.01 24.71
N ILE A 4 -19.59 -59.53 25.29
CA ILE A 4 -19.99 -58.11 25.21
C ILE A 4 -19.12 -57.28 26.17
N ILE A 5 -18.82 -57.81 27.36
CA ILE A 5 -17.94 -57.14 28.33
C ILE A 5 -16.50 -57.05 27.78
N ILE A 6 -16.00 -58.09 27.09
CA ILE A 6 -14.68 -58.05 26.45
C ILE A 6 -14.67 -57.08 25.27
N ALA A 7 -15.71 -57.04 24.44
CA ALA A 7 -15.82 -56.06 23.35
C ALA A 7 -15.92 -54.61 23.87
N SER A 8 -16.62 -54.38 24.99
CA SER A 8 -16.70 -53.06 25.64
C SER A 8 -15.39 -52.67 26.35
N LEU A 9 -14.65 -53.61 26.94
CA LEU A 9 -13.32 -53.36 27.52
C LEU A 9 -12.26 -53.12 26.44
N VAL A 10 -12.33 -53.81 25.30
CA VAL A 10 -11.46 -53.57 24.14
C VAL A 10 -11.83 -52.25 23.47
N ALA A 11 -13.11 -51.88 23.39
CA ALA A 11 -13.54 -50.56 22.92
C ALA A 11 -13.15 -49.42 23.89
N LEU A 12 -13.14 -49.66 25.20
CA LEU A 12 -12.63 -48.69 26.19
C LEU A 12 -11.09 -48.59 26.16
N ALA A 13 -10.39 -49.69 25.90
CA ALA A 13 -8.94 -49.71 25.73
C ALA A 13 -8.50 -49.07 24.39
N LEU A 14 -9.34 -49.12 23.35
CA LEU A 14 -9.16 -48.42 22.08
C LEU A 14 -9.67 -46.96 22.11
N ALA A 15 -10.42 -46.58 23.14
CA ALA A 15 -10.78 -45.18 23.44
C ALA A 15 -9.74 -44.50 24.34
N SER A 16 -8.53 -45.06 24.46
CA SER A 16 -7.40 -44.30 24.96
C SER A 16 -7.08 -43.21 23.94
N THR A 17 -7.39 -41.96 24.29
CA THR A 17 -6.77 -40.77 23.71
C THR A 17 -5.28 -41.05 23.52
N PRO A 18 -4.71 -41.01 22.30
CA PRO A 18 -3.31 -41.33 22.08
C PRO A 18 -2.41 -40.59 23.07
N VAL A 19 -1.35 -41.23 23.56
CA VAL A 19 -0.54 -40.77 24.72
C VAL A 19 -0.04 -39.32 24.60
N PHE A 20 0.11 -38.82 23.37
CA PHE A 20 0.52 -37.45 23.08
C PHE A 20 -0.61 -36.40 23.24
N GLU A 21 -1.89 -36.79 23.21
CA GLU A 21 -3.03 -35.89 23.50
C GLU A 21 -3.04 -35.39 24.96
N ARG A 22 -2.25 -35.99 25.85
CA ARG A 22 -2.11 -35.57 27.25
C ARG A 22 -0.82 -34.79 27.48
N THR A 23 -0.61 -33.72 26.73
CA THR A 23 0.46 -32.74 27.04
C THR A 23 0.30 -32.16 28.45
N PHE A 24 -0.95 -32.11 28.95
CA PHE A 24 -1.28 -31.62 30.28
C PHE A 24 -2.06 -32.68 31.07
N GLU A 25 -1.59 -32.98 32.28
CA GLU A 25 -2.29 -33.84 33.23
C GLU A 25 -3.48 -33.13 33.92
N PRO A 26 -4.59 -33.85 34.19
CA PRO A 26 -5.72 -33.32 34.95
C PRO A 26 -5.33 -32.86 36.36
N LYS A 27 -5.94 -31.77 36.82
CA LYS A 27 -5.73 -31.18 38.16
C LYS A 27 -4.31 -30.67 38.43
N THR A 28 -3.50 -30.51 37.38
CA THR A 28 -2.15 -29.96 37.45
C THR A 28 -2.14 -28.51 36.97
N ASP A 29 -1.41 -27.67 37.68
CA ASP A 29 -1.16 -26.26 37.42
C ASP A 29 0.27 -26.12 36.90
N TYR A 30 0.42 -25.85 35.61
CA TYR A 30 1.71 -25.71 34.95
C TYR A 30 2.13 -24.25 34.91
N HIS A 31 3.35 -23.96 35.33
CA HIS A 31 3.91 -22.62 35.34
C HIS A 31 5.08 -22.60 34.36
N TYR A 32 4.84 -21.98 33.20
CA TYR A 32 5.86 -21.78 32.18
C TYR A 32 6.42 -20.36 32.26
N LYS A 33 7.72 -20.22 32.12
CA LYS A 33 8.35 -18.93 31.85
C LYS A 33 8.23 -18.62 30.37
N LEU A 34 7.61 -17.49 30.06
CA LEU A 34 7.50 -16.93 28.72
C LEU A 34 8.52 -15.80 28.57
N ASP A 35 9.43 -15.94 27.62
CA ASP A 35 10.36 -14.89 27.21
C ASP A 35 10.17 -14.62 25.72
N GLY A 36 9.91 -13.35 25.36
CA GLY A 36 9.75 -12.91 23.97
C GLY A 36 10.70 -11.78 23.64
N LEU A 37 11.22 -11.76 22.42
CA LEU A 37 12.16 -10.78 21.90
C LEU A 37 11.77 -10.41 20.47
N VAL A 38 11.74 -9.12 20.18
CA VAL A 38 11.63 -8.58 18.81
C VAL A 38 12.89 -7.77 18.54
N LEU A 39 13.58 -8.09 17.45
CA LEU A 39 14.78 -7.44 16.95
C LEU A 39 14.48 -6.85 15.57
N SER A 40 14.85 -5.60 15.33
CA SER A 40 14.70 -4.98 14.02
C SER A 40 15.91 -4.12 13.68
N GLY A 41 16.41 -4.24 12.44
CA GLY A 41 17.52 -3.43 11.94
C GLY A 41 18.07 -3.92 10.60
N LEU A 42 19.30 -3.53 10.29
CA LEU A 42 19.96 -3.88 9.03
C LEU A 42 20.42 -5.35 9.04
N PRO A 43 20.41 -6.05 7.90
CA PRO A 43 20.84 -7.45 7.80
C PRO A 43 22.37 -7.57 7.67
N VAL A 44 23.13 -6.86 8.51
CA VAL A 44 24.60 -6.92 8.52
C VAL A 44 25.11 -7.38 9.88
N THR A 45 26.25 -8.06 9.89
CA THR A 45 26.93 -8.43 11.15
C THR A 45 27.34 -7.17 11.90
N SER A 46 27.10 -7.11 13.21
CA SER A 46 27.45 -5.99 14.12
C SER A 46 26.64 -4.67 13.97
N SER A 47 25.49 -4.66 13.30
CA SER A 47 24.61 -3.49 13.34
C SER A 47 23.91 -3.30 14.69
N GLU A 48 23.68 -2.05 15.06
CA GLU A 48 22.75 -1.68 16.12
C GLU A 48 21.33 -2.15 15.73
N HIS A 49 20.70 -2.93 16.61
CA HIS A 49 19.33 -3.37 16.46
C HIS A 49 18.46 -2.70 17.51
N SER A 50 17.25 -2.26 17.12
CA SER A 50 16.23 -1.95 18.10
C SER A 50 15.66 -3.26 18.62
N GLN A 51 15.66 -3.41 19.95
CA GLN A 51 15.19 -4.61 20.61
C GLN A 51 14.16 -4.32 21.69
N THR A 52 13.10 -5.11 21.71
CA THR A 52 12.06 -5.09 22.74
C THR A 52 11.89 -6.49 23.31
N ARG A 53 11.93 -6.61 24.63
CA ARG A 53 11.81 -7.87 25.36
C ARG A 53 10.60 -7.87 26.28
N ILE A 54 9.84 -8.97 26.25
CA ILE A 54 8.79 -9.29 27.21
C ILE A 54 9.17 -10.53 28.02
N SER A 55 8.88 -10.50 29.31
CA SER A 55 9.00 -11.67 30.18
C SER A 55 7.76 -11.79 31.04
N ALA A 56 7.16 -12.97 31.07
CA ALA A 56 5.97 -13.25 31.85
C ALA A 56 6.00 -14.71 32.34
N ARG A 57 5.08 -15.06 33.23
CA ARG A 57 4.80 -16.45 33.59
C ARG A 57 3.44 -16.83 33.04
N ALA A 58 3.38 -17.83 32.18
CA ALA A 58 2.16 -18.41 31.65
C ALA A 58 1.71 -19.57 32.54
N ARG A 59 0.56 -19.39 33.17
CA ARG A 59 -0.07 -20.40 34.02
C ARG A 59 -1.10 -21.16 33.20
N ILE A 60 -0.96 -22.48 33.08
CA ILE A 60 -1.82 -23.34 32.26
C ILE A 60 -2.45 -24.41 33.13
N GLN A 61 -3.78 -24.55 33.04
CA GLN A 61 -4.57 -25.53 33.78
C GLN A 61 -5.46 -26.32 32.83
N LEU A 62 -5.51 -27.64 33.00
CA LEU A 62 -6.50 -28.47 32.32
C LEU A 62 -7.85 -28.34 33.06
N VAL A 63 -8.86 -27.80 32.38
CA VAL A 63 -10.22 -27.56 32.91
C VAL A 63 -11.09 -28.81 32.76
N ASP A 64 -11.00 -29.45 31.60
CA ASP A 64 -11.63 -30.74 31.27
C ASP A 64 -10.75 -31.48 30.25
N ASP A 65 -11.14 -32.68 29.83
CA ASP A 65 -10.34 -33.57 28.97
C ASP A 65 -9.84 -32.92 27.65
N ARG A 66 -10.43 -31.81 27.21
CA ARG A 66 -10.06 -31.13 25.96
C ARG A 66 -9.89 -29.63 26.10
N THR A 67 -10.05 -29.05 27.28
CA THR A 67 -10.07 -27.59 27.46
C THR A 67 -8.99 -27.18 28.44
N ILE A 68 -8.13 -26.26 28.01
CA ILE A 68 -7.15 -25.60 28.86
C ILE A 68 -7.59 -24.17 29.19
N ALA A 69 -7.18 -23.70 30.35
CA ALA A 69 -7.22 -22.29 30.73
C ALA A 69 -5.79 -21.78 30.84
N LEU A 70 -5.54 -20.59 30.28
CA LEU A 70 -4.25 -19.92 30.31
C LEU A 70 -4.40 -18.53 30.92
N GLN A 71 -3.43 -18.13 31.74
CA GLN A 71 -3.35 -16.79 32.30
C GLN A 71 -1.89 -16.34 32.37
N LEU A 72 -1.59 -15.13 31.88
CA LEU A 72 -0.29 -14.51 32.05
C LEU A 72 -0.22 -13.78 33.39
N ILE A 73 0.90 -13.90 34.09
CA ILE A 73 1.16 -13.20 35.36
C ILE A 73 2.62 -12.71 35.40
N LYS A 74 2.92 -11.78 36.31
CA LYS A 74 4.29 -11.26 36.54
C LYS A 74 4.94 -10.71 35.26
N ILE A 75 4.15 -9.98 34.46
CA ILE A 75 4.57 -9.41 33.17
C ILE A 75 5.57 -8.27 33.40
N ARG A 76 6.68 -8.28 32.65
CA ARG A 76 7.71 -7.25 32.64
C ARG A 76 8.15 -6.96 31.21
N LEU A 77 8.44 -5.68 30.93
CA LEU A 77 8.92 -5.21 29.62
C LEU A 77 10.26 -4.49 29.76
N ALA A 78 11.11 -4.63 28.76
CA ALA A 78 12.33 -3.86 28.63
C ALA A 78 12.67 -3.60 27.16
N ALA A 79 13.46 -2.57 26.89
CA ALA A 79 13.89 -2.21 25.53
C ALA A 79 15.35 -1.76 25.52
N SER A 80 15.99 -1.80 24.35
CA SER A 80 17.35 -1.29 24.15
C SER A 80 17.62 -1.02 22.67
N HIS A 81 18.66 -0.23 22.41
CA HIS A 81 19.22 0.04 21.08
C HIS A 81 20.65 -0.50 20.92
N LEU A 82 21.12 -1.31 21.88
CA LEU A 82 22.49 -1.83 21.89
C LEU A 82 22.68 -2.92 20.82
N PRO A 83 23.88 -3.02 20.23
CA PRO A 83 24.21 -4.05 19.24
C PRO A 83 24.06 -5.46 19.80
N GLU A 84 23.64 -6.40 18.95
CA GLU A 84 23.36 -7.78 19.32
C GLU A 84 24.68 -8.55 19.60
N SER A 85 24.88 -8.98 20.85
CA SER A 85 25.94 -9.93 21.23
C SER A 85 25.42 -11.26 21.78
N GLU A 86 24.16 -11.32 22.22
CA GLU A 86 23.56 -12.48 22.89
C GLU A 86 22.28 -12.94 22.20
N GLN A 87 22.03 -14.26 22.16
CA GLN A 87 20.81 -14.83 21.57
C GLN A 87 19.51 -14.42 22.31
N MET A 88 19.59 -14.16 23.62
CA MET A 88 18.45 -13.75 24.46
C MET A 88 18.94 -12.90 25.66
N PRO A 89 19.13 -11.58 25.48
CA PRO A 89 19.83 -10.72 26.45
C PRO A 89 19.04 -10.50 27.72
N SER A 90 19.63 -10.75 28.90
CA SER A 90 18.97 -10.68 30.21
C SER A 90 18.05 -9.46 30.36
N LEU A 91 16.81 -9.67 30.82
CA LEU A 91 15.85 -8.56 30.97
C LEU A 91 16.40 -7.43 31.86
N ASN A 92 17.20 -7.76 32.89
CA ASN A 92 17.75 -6.79 33.83
C ASN A 92 18.89 -5.95 33.25
N SER A 93 19.51 -6.37 32.14
CA SER A 93 20.54 -5.58 31.45
C SER A 93 19.96 -4.58 30.45
N LEU A 94 18.63 -4.54 30.30
CA LEU A 94 17.90 -3.66 29.39
C LEU A 94 17.19 -2.53 30.14
N GLU A 95 16.87 -1.45 29.44
CA GLU A 95 16.10 -0.33 30.00
C GLU A 95 14.68 -0.79 30.31
N GLN A 96 14.30 -0.79 31.58
CA GLN A 96 12.97 -1.24 32.01
C GLN A 96 11.89 -0.29 31.49
N ARG A 97 10.79 -0.85 31.00
CA ARG A 97 9.62 -0.11 30.54
C ARG A 97 8.44 -0.46 31.43
N GLU A 98 7.83 0.56 32.03
CA GLU A 98 6.63 0.38 32.85
C GLU A 98 5.39 0.27 31.95
N LEU A 99 4.59 -0.77 32.18
CA LEU A 99 3.23 -0.89 31.66
C LEU A 99 2.29 -0.15 32.59
N SER A 100 1.31 0.56 32.03
CA SER A 100 0.19 1.06 32.85
C SER A 100 -0.57 -0.13 33.46
N ASP A 101 -1.15 0.08 34.64
CA ASP A 101 -1.93 -0.96 35.32
C ASP A 101 -3.07 -1.48 34.44
N GLU A 102 -3.66 -0.62 33.61
CA GLU A 102 -4.71 -0.97 32.67
C GLU A 102 -4.24 -1.98 31.61
N TYR A 103 -3.12 -1.72 30.92
CA TYR A 103 -2.58 -2.66 29.92
C TYR A 103 -2.12 -3.97 30.54
N LYS A 104 -1.58 -3.89 31.77
CA LYS A 104 -1.19 -5.07 32.52
C LYS A 104 -2.43 -5.92 32.87
N GLN A 105 -3.49 -5.31 33.37
CA GLN A 105 -4.74 -6.01 33.69
C GLN A 105 -5.36 -6.70 32.46
N MET A 106 -5.33 -6.05 31.29
CA MET A 106 -5.80 -6.64 30.03
C MET A 106 -5.04 -7.94 29.68
N LEU A 107 -3.69 -7.89 29.73
CA LEU A 107 -2.86 -9.07 29.47
C LEU A 107 -3.03 -10.18 30.52
N GLU A 108 -3.34 -9.81 31.77
CA GLU A 108 -3.59 -10.75 32.88
C GLU A 108 -5.00 -11.37 32.84
N LEU A 109 -5.90 -10.92 31.95
CA LEU A 109 -7.19 -11.58 31.75
C LEU A 109 -6.98 -13.03 31.26
N PRO A 110 -7.76 -14.00 31.77
CA PRO A 110 -7.63 -15.39 31.38
C PRO A 110 -8.16 -15.64 29.97
N VAL A 111 -7.73 -16.74 29.37
CA VAL A 111 -8.23 -17.27 28.10
C VAL A 111 -8.47 -18.77 28.24
N ARG A 112 -9.47 -19.30 27.53
CA ARG A 112 -9.68 -20.75 27.40
C ARG A 112 -9.45 -21.19 25.98
N ALA A 113 -8.93 -22.39 25.80
CA ALA A 113 -8.73 -22.96 24.48
C ALA A 113 -9.07 -24.44 24.48
N GLN A 114 -9.67 -24.90 23.39
CA GLN A 114 -9.94 -26.31 23.16
C GLN A 114 -8.78 -26.93 22.38
N LEU A 115 -8.23 -28.02 22.93
CA LEU A 115 -7.21 -28.85 22.34
C LEU A 115 -7.87 -30.05 21.66
N ARG A 116 -7.60 -30.25 20.36
CA ARG A 116 -8.02 -31.42 19.59
C ARG A 116 -6.81 -31.98 18.86
N ASN A 117 -6.42 -33.21 19.19
CA ASN A 117 -5.26 -33.88 18.60
C ASN A 117 -3.96 -33.04 18.71
N GLY A 118 -3.77 -32.34 19.85
CA GLY A 118 -2.63 -31.45 20.08
C GLY A 118 -2.72 -30.06 19.42
N LEU A 119 -3.75 -29.81 18.60
CA LEU A 119 -3.98 -28.50 17.97
C LEU A 119 -5.02 -27.68 18.71
N ILE A 120 -4.82 -26.38 18.78
CA ILE A 120 -5.80 -25.43 19.28
C ILE A 120 -6.88 -25.22 18.22
N SER A 121 -8.12 -25.64 18.51
CA SER A 121 -9.23 -25.56 17.55
C SER A 121 -10.14 -24.36 17.78
N GLU A 122 -10.31 -23.93 19.03
CA GLU A 122 -11.25 -22.88 19.43
C GLU A 122 -10.71 -22.18 20.65
N ILE A 123 -10.83 -20.85 20.70
CA ILE A 123 -10.34 -19.99 21.79
C ILE A 123 -11.51 -19.15 22.28
N GLN A 124 -11.64 -19.02 23.59
CA GLN A 124 -12.64 -18.18 24.24
C GLN A 124 -11.93 -17.16 25.12
N PHE A 125 -12.17 -15.88 24.84
CA PHE A 125 -11.61 -14.75 25.58
C PHE A 125 -12.61 -14.21 26.61
N GLU A 126 -12.14 -13.32 27.48
CA GLU A 126 -13.04 -12.51 28.31
C GLU A 126 -13.70 -11.43 27.44
N LYS A 127 -14.95 -11.06 27.73
CA LYS A 127 -15.70 -10.09 26.91
C LYS A 127 -15.02 -8.71 26.84
N GLU A 128 -14.38 -8.30 27.92
CA GLU A 128 -13.70 -7.01 28.03
C GLU A 128 -12.25 -7.04 27.50
N ASP A 129 -11.80 -8.16 26.93
CA ASP A 129 -10.43 -8.32 26.42
C ASP A 129 -10.25 -7.57 25.09
N GLU A 130 -9.26 -6.68 25.05
CA GLU A 130 -8.91 -5.90 23.87
C GLU A 130 -8.21 -6.76 22.81
N GLU A 131 -8.43 -6.47 21.53
CA GLU A 131 -7.99 -7.34 20.44
C GLU A 131 -6.47 -7.58 20.40
N TRP A 132 -5.67 -6.54 20.69
CA TRP A 132 -4.21 -6.66 20.76
C TRP A 132 -3.77 -7.62 21.89
N SER A 133 -4.51 -7.66 23.01
CA SER A 133 -4.26 -8.54 24.15
C SER A 133 -4.67 -9.98 23.82
N LYS A 134 -5.80 -10.17 23.13
CA LYS A 134 -6.20 -11.46 22.56
C LYS A 134 -5.13 -12.04 21.63
N ASN A 135 -4.58 -11.23 20.73
CA ASN A 135 -3.52 -11.66 19.81
C ASN A 135 -2.23 -12.08 20.53
N MET A 136 -1.86 -11.41 21.63
CA MET A 136 -0.75 -11.85 22.48
C MET A 136 -1.01 -13.23 23.09
N LYS A 137 -2.25 -13.49 23.54
CA LYS A 137 -2.67 -14.79 24.08
C LYS A 137 -2.71 -15.87 23.00
N ARG A 138 -3.16 -15.55 21.77
CA ARG A 138 -3.08 -16.45 20.60
C ARG A 138 -1.64 -16.88 20.33
N ALA A 139 -0.68 -15.96 20.37
CA ALA A 139 0.72 -16.28 20.18
C ALA A 139 1.23 -17.31 21.20
N VAL A 140 0.88 -17.15 22.49
CA VAL A 140 1.27 -18.10 23.54
C VAL A 140 0.56 -19.46 23.36
N LEU A 141 -0.72 -19.47 23.00
CA LEU A 141 -1.45 -20.71 22.70
C LEU A 141 -0.89 -21.42 21.46
N ASN A 142 -0.45 -20.69 20.44
CA ASN A 142 0.14 -21.27 19.23
C ASN A 142 1.49 -21.96 19.55
N MET A 143 2.25 -21.47 20.53
CA MET A 143 3.49 -22.11 21.01
C MET A 143 3.26 -23.47 21.69
N ILE A 144 2.02 -23.87 21.97
CA ILE A 144 1.69 -25.20 22.49
C ILE A 144 0.79 -26.01 21.53
N SER A 145 0.55 -25.48 20.32
CA SER A 145 -0.32 -26.07 19.29
C SER A 145 0.50 -26.86 18.27
N PHE A 146 0.54 -28.19 18.40
CA PHE A 146 1.26 -29.06 17.48
C PHE A 146 0.69 -30.48 17.44
N ASN A 147 0.76 -31.11 16.27
CA ASN A 147 0.32 -32.49 16.08
C ASN A 147 1.42 -33.33 15.42
N PRO A 148 2.09 -34.23 16.16
CA PRO A 148 3.17 -35.07 15.63
C PRO A 148 2.66 -36.28 14.81
N ILE A 149 1.34 -36.42 14.59
CA ILE A 149 0.76 -37.54 13.87
C ILE A 149 0.54 -37.15 12.40
N ALA A 150 1.20 -37.89 11.50
CA ALA A 150 1.02 -37.73 10.06
C ALA A 150 -0.43 -38.08 9.64
N PRO A 151 -1.03 -37.33 8.68
CA PRO A 151 -2.30 -37.71 8.07
C PRO A 151 -2.22 -39.09 7.39
N ARG A 152 -3.33 -39.83 7.33
CA ARG A 152 -3.37 -41.19 6.73
C ARG A 152 -2.77 -41.27 5.32
N HIS A 153 -3.06 -40.29 4.46
CA HIS A 153 -2.54 -40.26 3.10
C HIS A 153 -1.02 -40.04 3.02
N GLU A 154 -0.43 -39.32 3.98
CA GLU A 154 1.02 -39.18 4.09
C GLU A 154 1.64 -40.44 4.71
N MET A 155 0.95 -41.09 5.65
CA MET A 155 1.38 -42.40 6.18
C MET A 155 1.46 -43.46 5.08
N GLU A 156 0.42 -43.57 4.24
CA GLU A 156 0.40 -44.49 3.08
C GLU A 156 1.53 -44.21 2.08
N ARG A 157 1.90 -42.92 1.89
CA ARG A 157 3.06 -42.54 1.08
C ARG A 157 4.37 -42.94 1.72
N LEU A 158 4.56 -42.65 3.01
CA LEU A 158 5.79 -43.01 3.75
C LEU A 158 6.02 -44.52 3.73
N GLU A 159 4.96 -45.32 3.87
CA GLU A 159 5.01 -46.79 3.76
C GLU A 159 5.37 -47.29 2.35
N SER A 160 5.18 -46.48 1.30
CA SER A 160 5.53 -46.85 -0.08
C SER A 160 6.98 -46.59 -0.48
N TYR A 161 7.70 -45.77 0.30
CA TYR A 161 9.09 -45.33 0.05
C TYR A 161 10.10 -46.00 1.01
N GLU A 162 9.89 -47.24 1.45
CA GLU A 162 10.81 -47.95 2.36
C GLU A 162 12.26 -48.05 1.82
N ASP A 163 13.06 -47.01 2.02
CA ASP A 163 14.51 -47.08 2.13
C ASP A 163 14.83 -47.59 3.55
N LYS A 164 15.47 -48.76 3.59
CA LYS A 164 15.74 -49.60 4.76
C LYS A 164 16.73 -49.02 5.79
N GLU A 165 16.91 -47.70 5.86
CA GLU A 165 17.90 -47.06 6.75
C GLU A 165 17.37 -45.99 7.70
N SER A 166 16.10 -45.57 7.61
CA SER A 166 15.52 -44.71 8.66
C SER A 166 15.07 -45.58 9.84
N THR A 167 15.77 -45.49 10.97
CA THR A 167 15.27 -45.99 12.27
C THR A 167 13.81 -45.60 12.45
N GLU A 168 12.92 -46.55 12.75
CA GLU A 168 11.43 -46.45 12.82
C GLU A 168 10.87 -45.26 13.64
N ASP A 169 11.74 -44.56 14.36
CA ASP A 169 11.48 -43.51 15.33
C ASP A 169 11.53 -42.06 14.80
N ASN A 170 12.22 -41.79 13.69
CA ASN A 170 12.34 -40.44 13.13
C ASN A 170 11.44 -40.29 11.90
N ARG A 171 10.63 -39.22 11.82
CA ARG A 171 9.61 -39.05 10.76
C ARG A 171 9.51 -37.60 10.31
N SER A 172 9.14 -37.39 9.04
CA SER A 172 8.81 -36.08 8.48
C SER A 172 7.58 -36.19 7.57
N PHE A 173 6.72 -35.18 7.60
CA PHE A 173 5.51 -35.12 6.78
C PHE A 173 5.02 -33.67 6.59
N PHE A 174 4.13 -33.47 5.62
CA PHE A 174 3.44 -32.20 5.41
C PHE A 174 1.96 -32.32 5.74
N THR A 175 1.37 -31.25 6.25
CA THR A 175 -0.10 -31.17 6.45
C THR A 175 -0.56 -29.72 6.36
N THR A 176 -1.86 -29.47 6.24
CA THR A 176 -2.43 -28.11 6.32
C THR A 176 -2.99 -27.89 7.72
N GLU A 177 -2.66 -26.75 8.33
CA GLU A 177 -3.12 -26.38 9.67
C GLU A 177 -3.48 -24.89 9.73
N LYS A 178 -4.43 -24.55 10.61
CA LYS A 178 -4.64 -23.17 11.06
C LYS A 178 -3.56 -22.82 12.08
N THR A 179 -2.73 -21.84 11.77
CA THR A 179 -1.70 -21.25 12.66
C THR A 179 -2.03 -19.80 12.95
N LEU A 180 -1.18 -19.11 13.73
CA LEU A 180 -1.34 -17.68 13.99
C LEU A 180 -1.29 -16.85 12.69
N GLU A 181 -0.50 -17.29 11.72
CA GLU A 181 -0.25 -16.62 10.45
C GLU A 181 -1.39 -16.78 9.44
N GLY A 182 -2.20 -17.83 9.59
CA GLY A 182 -3.30 -18.17 8.69
C GLY A 182 -3.49 -19.67 8.53
N GLU A 183 -4.17 -20.09 7.48
CA GLU A 183 -4.32 -21.51 7.12
C GLU A 183 -3.26 -21.88 6.09
N CYS A 184 -2.23 -22.63 6.51
CA CYS A 184 -1.02 -22.85 5.73
C CYS A 184 -0.60 -24.32 5.70
N GLN A 185 0.10 -24.72 4.64
CA GLN A 185 0.88 -25.95 4.65
C GLN A 185 2.03 -25.81 5.66
N VAL A 186 2.17 -26.79 6.55
CA VAL A 186 3.24 -26.89 7.53
C VAL A 186 4.03 -28.18 7.30
N ALA A 187 5.33 -28.13 7.61
CA ALA A 187 6.22 -29.28 7.54
C ALA A 187 6.65 -29.68 8.95
N TYR A 188 6.48 -30.95 9.30
CA TYR A 188 6.92 -31.51 10.58
C TYR A 188 8.16 -32.38 10.41
N THR A 189 9.03 -32.35 11.42
CA THR A 189 10.08 -33.34 11.64
C THR A 189 10.06 -33.76 13.10
N ILE A 190 10.06 -35.06 13.35
CA ILE A 190 10.05 -35.66 14.69
C ILE A 190 11.33 -36.47 14.82
N VAL A 191 12.14 -36.11 15.82
CA VAL A 191 13.39 -36.80 16.16
C VAL A 191 13.28 -37.33 17.59
N ARG A 192 13.42 -38.63 17.78
CA ARG A 192 13.45 -39.25 19.11
C ARG A 192 14.89 -39.54 19.51
N GLU A 193 15.29 -38.92 20.61
CA GLU A 193 16.52 -39.22 21.34
C GLU A 193 16.20 -40.08 22.57
N GLN A 194 17.20 -40.68 23.21
CA GLN A 194 17.01 -41.67 24.29
C GLN A 194 16.02 -41.23 25.39
N LYS A 195 15.97 -39.95 25.74
CA LYS A 195 15.09 -39.40 26.80
C LYS A 195 14.24 -38.20 26.35
N LYS A 196 14.40 -37.73 25.12
CA LYS A 196 13.77 -36.49 24.64
C LYS A 196 13.20 -36.71 23.24
N THR A 197 12.05 -36.12 22.97
CA THR A 197 11.52 -36.03 21.61
C THR A 197 11.58 -34.57 21.17
N ILE A 198 12.26 -34.31 20.06
CA ILE A 198 12.37 -32.98 19.45
C ILE A 198 11.43 -32.96 18.25
N ILE A 199 10.51 -32.01 18.24
CA ILE A 199 9.57 -31.80 17.14
C ILE A 199 9.85 -30.43 16.55
N THR A 200 10.03 -30.37 15.25
CA THR A 200 10.18 -29.12 14.50
C THR A 200 9.00 -28.95 13.56
N LYS A 201 8.40 -27.77 13.57
CA LYS A 201 7.30 -27.37 12.67
C LYS A 201 7.70 -26.10 11.94
N SER A 202 7.69 -26.10 10.61
CA SER A 202 7.94 -24.90 9.79
C SER A 202 6.72 -24.54 8.94
N ILE A 203 6.46 -23.24 8.77
CA ILE A 203 5.33 -22.73 7.98
C ILE A 203 5.76 -22.46 6.54
N ASN A 204 4.97 -22.94 5.58
CA ASN A 204 5.14 -22.63 4.17
C ASN A 204 4.19 -21.48 3.75
N PHE A 205 4.71 -20.25 3.77
CA PHE A 205 3.95 -19.04 3.42
C PHE A 205 3.51 -18.96 1.94
N ASP A 206 4.17 -19.71 1.05
CA ASP A 206 3.82 -19.80 -0.37
C ASP A 206 2.56 -20.66 -0.60
N LYS A 207 2.17 -21.44 0.40
CA LYS A 207 1.05 -22.39 0.35
C LYS A 207 0.06 -22.16 1.49
N CYS A 208 -0.37 -20.92 1.65
CA CYS A 208 -1.45 -20.54 2.54
C CYS A 208 -2.74 -20.27 1.75
N THR A 209 -3.86 -20.81 2.22
CA THR A 209 -5.20 -20.51 1.71
C THR A 209 -5.74 -19.21 2.27
N GLU A 210 -5.31 -18.84 3.48
CA GLU A 210 -5.65 -17.59 4.17
C GLU A 210 -4.37 -17.05 4.84
N ARG A 211 -4.11 -15.73 4.73
CA ARG A 211 -3.00 -15.03 5.42
C ARG A 211 -3.52 -13.77 6.09
N SER A 212 -3.12 -13.56 7.34
CA SER A 212 -3.46 -12.33 8.07
C SER A 212 -2.46 -11.21 7.74
N GLU A 213 -2.73 -10.46 6.67
CA GLU A 213 -1.85 -9.38 6.19
C GLU A 213 -2.62 -8.15 5.73
N THR A 214 -2.06 -6.98 6.05
CA THR A 214 -2.59 -5.69 5.61
C THR A 214 -1.47 -4.86 5.01
N ALA A 215 -1.70 -4.32 3.80
CA ALA A 215 -0.79 -3.39 3.16
C ALA A 215 -1.51 -2.12 2.71
N TYR A 216 -0.79 -1.01 2.78
CA TYR A 216 -1.28 0.32 2.43
C TYR A 216 -0.43 0.91 1.30
N GLY A 217 -0.98 1.89 0.57
CA GLY A 217 -0.22 2.66 -0.43
C GLY A 217 0.01 1.94 -1.78
N LEU A 218 -0.58 0.76 -1.99
CA LEU A 218 -0.42 -0.02 -3.23
C LEU A 218 -1.27 0.50 -4.41
N ARG A 219 -2.11 1.53 -4.21
CA ARG A 219 -3.05 2.07 -5.21
C ARG A 219 -2.41 2.61 -6.50
N PHE A 220 -1.12 2.93 -6.48
CA PHE A 220 -0.38 3.38 -7.66
C PHE A 220 0.42 2.28 -8.34
N SER A 221 0.49 1.10 -7.73
CA SER A 221 1.06 -0.06 -8.38
C SER A 221 0.25 -0.40 -9.64
N SER A 222 0.94 -0.84 -10.67
CA SER A 222 0.40 -1.40 -11.90
C SER A 222 0.77 -2.88 -11.93
N GLU A 223 -0.13 -3.72 -12.44
CA GLU A 223 0.09 -5.16 -12.46
C GLU A 223 1.06 -5.53 -13.59
N CYS A 224 2.08 -6.33 -13.27
CA CYS A 224 2.94 -7.02 -14.22
C CYS A 224 2.76 -8.54 -14.06
N PRO A 225 1.76 -9.15 -14.74
CA PRO A 225 1.57 -10.61 -14.76
C PRO A 225 2.85 -11.38 -15.13
N GLU A 226 3.69 -10.81 -15.99
CA GLU A 226 4.94 -11.41 -16.43
C GLU A 226 6.03 -11.42 -15.34
N CYS A 227 5.90 -10.61 -14.29
CA CYS A 227 6.90 -10.41 -13.22
C CYS A 227 6.53 -11.06 -11.87
N GLU A 228 5.28 -11.49 -11.67
CA GLU A 228 4.70 -11.79 -10.34
C GLU A 228 5.38 -12.90 -9.53
N LYS A 229 6.21 -13.77 -10.13
CA LYS A 229 6.81 -14.93 -9.43
C LYS A 229 8.10 -14.64 -8.65
N GLU A 230 8.75 -13.49 -8.86
CA GLU A 230 10.10 -13.24 -8.32
C GLU A 230 10.21 -11.96 -7.45
N THR A 231 9.08 -11.29 -7.17
CA THR A 231 9.07 -9.88 -6.72
C THR A 231 8.46 -9.64 -5.33
N GLU A 232 8.32 -10.67 -4.49
CA GLU A 232 7.83 -10.45 -3.11
C GLU A 232 8.82 -9.61 -2.29
N VAL A 233 8.34 -8.44 -1.82
CA VAL A 233 9.13 -7.47 -1.04
C VAL A 233 9.39 -7.96 0.37
N ILE A 234 8.48 -8.74 0.96
CA ILE A 234 8.62 -9.27 2.32
C ILE A 234 8.67 -10.79 2.22
N ARG A 235 9.76 -11.39 2.74
CA ARG A 235 9.92 -12.84 2.82
C ARG A 235 9.84 -13.30 4.28
N PRO A 236 8.70 -13.86 4.69
CA PRO A 236 8.53 -14.43 6.02
C PRO A 236 9.06 -15.86 6.10
N GLN A 237 9.63 -16.21 7.24
CA GLN A 237 10.04 -17.57 7.60
C GLN A 237 9.74 -17.80 9.07
N THR A 238 9.08 -18.91 9.41
CA THR A 238 8.76 -19.24 10.81
C THR A 238 9.03 -20.72 11.08
N VAL A 239 9.71 -20.98 12.20
CA VAL A 239 9.99 -22.32 12.72
C VAL A 239 9.66 -22.39 14.21
N TYR A 240 8.94 -23.44 14.60
CA TYR A 240 8.68 -23.84 15.97
C TYR A 240 9.52 -25.07 16.30
N THR A 241 10.08 -25.12 17.50
CA THR A 241 10.79 -26.28 18.04
C THR A 241 10.20 -26.63 19.41
N TYR A 242 9.77 -27.86 19.58
CA TYR A 242 9.20 -28.38 20.82
C TYR A 242 10.10 -29.48 21.37
N VAL A 243 10.41 -29.43 22.66
CA VAL A 243 11.18 -30.46 23.37
C VAL A 243 10.29 -31.11 24.42
N LEU A 244 10.05 -32.40 24.23
CA LEU A 244 9.27 -33.23 25.15
C LEU A 244 10.20 -34.15 25.93
N GLU A 245 9.98 -34.25 27.23
CA GLU A 245 10.60 -35.26 28.09
C GLU A 245 9.50 -36.04 28.79
N ASN A 246 9.50 -37.38 28.66
CA ASN A 246 8.42 -38.24 29.18
C ASN A 246 7.01 -37.81 28.73
N ASN A 247 6.88 -37.32 27.48
CA ASN A 247 5.65 -36.76 26.91
C ASN A 247 5.14 -35.45 27.54
N GLU A 248 5.90 -34.84 28.44
CA GLU A 248 5.62 -33.50 28.98
C GLU A 248 6.39 -32.44 28.18
N LEU A 249 5.70 -31.37 27.79
CA LEU A 249 6.33 -30.25 27.07
C LEU A 249 7.23 -29.47 28.03
N LYS A 250 8.55 -29.63 27.89
CA LYS A 250 9.54 -28.90 28.70
C LYS A 250 9.88 -27.55 28.10
N GLU A 251 9.98 -27.50 26.78
CA GLU A 251 10.39 -26.29 26.07
C GLU A 251 9.64 -26.15 24.73
N SER A 252 9.23 -24.93 24.41
CA SER A 252 8.77 -24.53 23.08
C SER A 252 9.48 -23.24 22.68
N GLU A 253 10.14 -23.23 21.53
CA GLU A 253 10.82 -22.07 20.96
C GLU A 253 10.21 -21.74 19.60
N VAL A 254 9.99 -20.46 19.34
CA VAL A 254 9.64 -19.92 18.03
C VAL A 254 10.70 -18.97 17.56
N ARG A 255 11.04 -19.09 16.28
CA ARG A 255 11.81 -18.10 15.55
C ARG A 255 11.09 -17.74 14.27
N SER A 256 10.82 -16.44 14.12
CA SER A 256 10.30 -15.89 12.87
C SER A 256 11.23 -14.81 12.36
N LEU A 257 11.54 -14.86 11.07
CA LEU A 257 12.36 -13.90 10.36
C LEU A 257 11.53 -13.28 9.24
N TYR A 258 11.47 -11.96 9.23
CA TYR A 258 10.82 -11.17 8.19
C TYR A 258 11.88 -10.30 7.53
N THR A 259 12.23 -10.65 6.30
CA THR A 259 13.23 -9.92 5.53
C THR A 259 12.54 -9.03 4.50
N VAL A 260 12.91 -7.75 4.48
CA VAL A 260 12.52 -6.82 3.43
C VAL A 260 13.58 -6.90 2.34
N ASN A 261 13.18 -7.41 1.18
CA ASN A 261 13.98 -7.48 -0.01
C ASN A 261 13.63 -6.31 -0.93
N VAL A 262 14.62 -5.47 -1.21
CA VAL A 262 14.53 -4.45 -2.25
C VAL A 262 15.63 -4.74 -3.25
N ASN A 263 15.24 -4.99 -4.49
CA ASN A 263 16.15 -5.17 -5.61
C ASN A 263 17.10 -6.37 -5.50
N GLY A 264 16.62 -7.47 -4.95
CA GLY A 264 17.44 -8.66 -4.70
C GLY A 264 18.37 -8.52 -3.49
N GLN A 265 18.36 -7.37 -2.81
CA GLN A 265 19.14 -7.12 -1.60
C GLN A 265 18.24 -7.05 -0.37
N GLU A 266 18.67 -7.69 0.70
CA GLU A 266 18.03 -7.56 2.01
C GLU A 266 18.41 -6.19 2.58
N VAL A 267 17.41 -5.33 2.81
CA VAL A 267 17.64 -3.96 3.33
C VAL A 267 17.24 -3.81 4.78
N MET A 268 16.36 -4.69 5.27
CA MET A 268 15.90 -4.70 6.64
C MET A 268 15.53 -6.13 7.03
N LYS A 269 15.82 -6.49 8.26
CA LYS A 269 15.34 -7.74 8.87
C LYS A 269 14.63 -7.41 10.18
N THR A 270 13.53 -8.12 10.43
CA THR A 270 12.89 -8.18 11.74
C THR A 270 12.85 -9.64 12.16
N GLU A 271 13.45 -9.94 13.31
CA GLU A 271 13.45 -11.27 13.89
C GLU A 271 12.63 -11.25 15.19
N THR A 272 11.78 -12.26 15.37
CA THR A 272 11.08 -12.49 16.62
C THR A 272 11.49 -13.84 17.19
N ARG A 273 11.88 -13.86 18.46
CA ARG A 273 12.23 -15.07 19.20
C ARG A 273 11.31 -15.17 20.40
N SER A 274 10.62 -16.29 20.56
CA SER A 274 9.80 -16.54 21.75
C SER A 274 10.14 -17.90 22.33
N LYS A 275 10.26 -17.99 23.65
CA LYS A 275 10.61 -19.22 24.36
C LYS A 275 9.68 -19.42 25.55
N LEU A 276 9.13 -20.62 25.65
CA LEU A 276 8.28 -21.09 26.72
C LEU A 276 9.01 -22.25 27.41
N MET A 277 9.35 -22.11 28.69
CA MET A 277 10.10 -23.13 29.46
C MET A 277 9.32 -23.52 30.72
N LEU A 278 9.13 -24.81 30.96
CA LEU A 278 8.46 -25.28 32.17
C LEU A 278 9.33 -24.99 33.41
N GLU A 279 8.84 -24.17 34.35
CA GLU A 279 9.53 -23.89 35.61
C GLU A 279 9.14 -24.90 36.69
N GLU A 280 7.82 -25.09 36.87
CA GLU A 280 7.25 -25.93 37.93
C GLU A 280 5.85 -26.41 37.54
N SER A 281 5.46 -27.58 38.04
CA SER A 281 4.09 -28.10 37.97
C SER A 281 3.67 -28.65 39.33
N HIS A 282 2.45 -28.35 39.75
CA HIS A 282 1.91 -28.78 41.05
C HIS A 282 0.38 -28.92 40.99
N PHE A 283 -0.23 -29.54 42.01
CA PHE A 283 -1.69 -29.63 42.10
C PHE A 283 -2.35 -28.25 42.16
N ILE A 284 -3.46 -28.08 41.44
CA ILE A 284 -4.20 -26.82 41.39
C ILE A 284 -4.64 -26.41 42.80
N LYS A 285 -4.10 -25.29 43.29
CA LYS A 285 -4.54 -24.64 44.54
C LYS A 285 -5.69 -23.66 44.29
N ASN A 286 -5.58 -22.87 43.22
CA ASN A 286 -6.55 -21.84 42.83
C ASN A 286 -6.88 -22.01 41.35
N HIS A 287 -8.17 -22.09 41.01
CA HIS A 287 -8.60 -22.19 39.62
C HIS A 287 -8.49 -20.85 38.89
N ILE A 288 -8.06 -20.88 37.63
CA ILE A 288 -8.17 -19.74 36.72
C ILE A 288 -9.66 -19.45 36.49
N LYS A 289 -10.03 -18.16 36.54
CA LYS A 289 -11.42 -17.72 36.38
C LYS A 289 -11.99 -18.18 35.02
N LYS A 290 -13.29 -18.47 35.00
CA LYS A 290 -14.00 -18.81 33.78
C LYS A 290 -14.25 -17.54 32.96
N VAL A 291 -13.92 -17.61 31.68
CA VAL A 291 -14.19 -16.58 30.68
C VAL A 291 -15.63 -16.67 30.18
N ASN A 292 -16.18 -15.54 29.72
CA ASN A 292 -17.57 -15.44 29.26
C ASN A 292 -17.75 -14.91 27.82
N GLY A 293 -16.66 -14.63 27.10
CA GLY A 293 -16.70 -14.02 25.78
C GLY A 293 -17.02 -14.99 24.64
N GLU A 294 -16.89 -14.47 23.43
CA GLU A 294 -17.13 -15.23 22.20
C GLU A 294 -16.01 -16.21 21.89
N LYS A 295 -16.36 -17.21 21.06
CA LYS A 295 -15.45 -18.24 20.59
C LYS A 295 -14.88 -17.81 19.24
N GLU A 296 -13.56 -17.81 19.16
CA GLU A 296 -12.77 -17.36 18.02
C GLU A 296 -11.73 -18.45 17.68
N ASP A 297 -11.00 -18.30 16.56
CA ASP A 297 -9.92 -19.23 16.19
C ASP A 297 -8.51 -18.67 16.52
N ILE A 298 -7.49 -19.48 16.20
CA ILE A 298 -6.07 -19.20 16.51
C ILE A 298 -5.43 -18.18 15.56
N ILE A 299 -6.06 -17.88 14.43
CA ILE A 299 -5.51 -16.98 13.42
C ILE A 299 -5.44 -15.57 14.01
N TYR A 300 -4.38 -14.82 13.70
CA TYR A 300 -4.25 -13.43 14.11
C TYR A 300 -5.45 -12.63 13.59
N SER A 301 -6.05 -11.86 14.49
CA SER A 301 -7.18 -11.01 14.15
C SER A 301 -6.70 -9.59 13.84
N SER A 302 -6.90 -9.14 12.60
CA SER A 302 -6.59 -7.77 12.16
C SER A 302 -7.65 -6.74 12.57
N ARG A 303 -8.53 -7.07 13.53
CA ARG A 303 -9.67 -6.21 13.90
C ARG A 303 -9.22 -4.89 14.51
N TRP A 304 -8.11 -4.87 15.28
CA TRP A 304 -7.55 -3.61 15.80
C TRP A 304 -7.11 -2.68 14.67
N GLU A 305 -6.40 -3.20 13.68
CA GLU A 305 -5.95 -2.45 12.51
C GLU A 305 -7.15 -1.90 11.73
N GLN A 306 -8.22 -2.68 11.58
CA GLN A 306 -9.46 -2.25 10.94
C GLN A 306 -10.15 -1.12 11.72
N LEU A 307 -10.20 -1.18 13.05
CA LEU A 307 -10.78 -0.12 13.89
C LEU A 307 -9.96 1.18 13.80
N VAL A 308 -8.63 1.07 13.77
CA VAL A 308 -7.72 2.21 13.56
C VAL A 308 -7.92 2.81 12.17
N GLU A 309 -8.04 1.97 11.14
CA GLU A 309 -8.30 2.41 9.77
C GLU A 309 -9.67 3.07 9.65
N ASP A 310 -10.70 2.52 10.29
CA ASP A 310 -12.05 3.11 10.35
C ASP A 310 -12.00 4.50 10.99
N PHE A 311 -11.29 4.66 12.10
CA PHE A 311 -11.06 5.97 12.72
C PHE A 311 -10.35 6.95 11.77
N PHE A 312 -9.33 6.51 11.03
CA PHE A 312 -8.67 7.37 10.06
C PHE A 312 -9.57 7.75 8.87
N LYS A 313 -10.43 6.83 8.41
CA LYS A 313 -11.34 7.01 7.27
C LYS A 313 -12.59 7.82 7.61
N ASN A 314 -13.15 7.64 8.81
CA ASN A 314 -14.46 8.16 9.20
C ASN A 314 -14.39 9.16 10.37
N GLY A 315 -13.23 9.29 11.01
CA GLY A 315 -13.00 10.28 12.06
C GLY A 315 -13.85 10.01 13.29
N ASN A 316 -14.44 11.06 13.85
CA ASN A 316 -15.34 10.98 15.01
C ASN A 316 -16.63 10.17 14.81
N LYS A 317 -16.92 9.71 13.58
CA LYS A 317 -18.06 8.82 13.28
C LYS A 317 -17.67 7.34 13.19
N ALA A 318 -16.42 7.02 13.47
CA ALA A 318 -15.94 5.65 13.49
C ALA A 318 -16.63 4.83 14.58
N GLU A 319 -16.61 3.51 14.42
CA GLU A 319 -17.19 2.57 15.38
C GLU A 319 -16.53 2.67 16.76
N PHE A 320 -15.24 2.99 16.78
CA PHE A 320 -14.41 3.04 17.98
C PHE A 320 -13.39 4.18 17.91
N GLU A 321 -13.01 4.73 19.06
CA GLU A 321 -11.94 5.74 19.18
C GLU A 321 -10.67 5.12 19.79
N PRO A 322 -9.73 4.59 18.98
CA PRO A 322 -8.61 3.78 19.46
C PRO A 322 -7.60 4.52 20.35
N PHE A 323 -7.66 5.85 20.32
CA PHE A 323 -6.65 6.72 20.91
C PHE A 323 -7.21 7.63 22.01
N GLU A 324 -8.45 7.42 22.45
CA GLU A 324 -9.11 8.23 23.48
C GLU A 324 -8.25 8.33 24.76
N LYS A 325 -7.64 7.20 25.16
CA LYS A 325 -6.83 7.07 26.38
C LYS A 325 -5.51 7.87 26.35
N PHE A 326 -5.06 8.37 25.18
CA PHE A 326 -3.82 9.13 25.09
C PHE A 326 -4.07 10.62 25.47
N PRO A 327 -3.60 11.12 26.64
CA PRO A 327 -4.03 12.41 27.16
C PRO A 327 -3.63 13.60 26.30
N LEU A 328 -4.56 14.55 26.13
CA LEU A 328 -4.36 15.73 25.28
C LEU A 328 -3.17 16.59 25.71
N ASP A 329 -2.95 16.80 27.01
CA ASP A 329 -1.83 17.60 27.50
C ASP A 329 -0.47 16.98 27.16
N LYS A 330 -0.37 15.65 27.22
CA LYS A 330 0.82 14.91 26.79
C LYS A 330 1.04 15.04 25.29
N ARG A 331 -0.03 14.95 24.48
CA ARG A 331 0.02 15.17 23.03
C ARG A 331 0.51 16.57 22.69
N ILE A 332 -0.07 17.61 23.29
CA ILE A 332 0.33 19.01 23.07
C ILE A 332 1.80 19.22 23.45
N LYS A 333 2.24 18.68 24.59
CA LYS A 333 3.65 18.78 25.02
C LYS A 333 4.59 18.12 24.00
N LEU A 334 4.26 16.92 23.53
CA LEU A 334 5.07 16.20 22.55
C LEU A 334 5.13 16.93 21.21
N ILE A 335 3.99 17.43 20.72
CA ILE A 335 3.92 18.23 19.49
C ILE A 335 4.82 19.47 19.62
N LYS A 336 4.74 20.20 20.73
CA LYS A 336 5.63 21.35 20.98
C LYS A 336 7.10 20.97 20.91
N THR A 337 7.50 19.92 21.63
CA THR A 337 8.89 19.46 21.64
C THR A 337 9.39 19.08 20.25
N ILE A 338 8.56 18.44 19.43
CA ILE A 338 8.95 18.06 18.07
C ILE A 338 9.04 19.32 17.16
N VAL A 339 8.10 20.25 17.29
CA VAL A 339 8.13 21.52 16.55
C VAL A 339 9.38 22.33 16.91
N ASP A 340 9.70 22.46 18.20
CA ASP A 340 10.88 23.18 18.67
C ASP A 340 12.16 22.57 18.07
N ARG A 341 12.28 21.24 18.03
CA ARG A 341 13.40 20.54 17.37
C ARG A 341 13.50 20.81 15.88
N ILE A 342 12.38 20.80 15.16
CA ILE A 342 12.37 21.12 13.71
C ILE A 342 12.88 22.54 13.46
N GLN A 343 12.65 23.47 14.40
CA GLN A 343 13.12 24.85 14.28
C GLN A 343 14.61 25.01 14.61
N GLU A 344 15.15 24.15 15.47
CA GLU A 344 16.56 24.15 15.85
C GLU A 344 17.45 23.51 14.78
N GLU A 345 16.92 22.54 14.03
CA GLU A 345 17.63 21.84 12.97
C GLU A 345 17.72 22.63 11.65
N GLU A 346 18.73 22.34 10.84
CA GLU A 346 18.81 22.87 9.48
C GLU A 346 17.66 22.35 8.60
N HIS A 347 17.20 23.19 7.67
CA HIS A 347 16.09 22.82 6.79
C HIS A 347 16.51 21.73 5.80
N ASN A 348 15.57 20.83 5.47
CA ASN A 348 15.76 19.74 4.51
C ASN A 348 16.75 18.65 4.93
N MET A 349 16.96 18.48 6.23
CA MET A 349 17.75 17.39 6.79
C MET A 349 16.88 16.13 7.00
N PRO A 350 17.42 14.90 6.84
CA PRO A 350 16.69 13.66 7.12
C PRO A 350 16.01 13.63 8.49
N GLU A 351 16.63 14.23 9.49
CA GLU A 351 16.13 14.41 10.86
C GLU A 351 14.83 15.21 10.88
N THR A 352 14.79 16.34 10.17
CA THR A 352 13.57 17.17 10.05
C THR A 352 12.42 16.41 9.37
N ALA A 353 12.73 15.57 8.37
CA ALA A 353 11.73 14.70 7.75
C ALA A 353 11.22 13.63 8.73
N HIS A 354 12.09 13.07 9.57
CA HIS A 354 11.71 12.13 10.62
C HIS A 354 10.79 12.79 11.67
N PHE A 355 11.15 13.98 12.15
CA PHE A 355 10.32 14.74 13.09
C PHE A 355 8.96 15.13 12.48
N PHE A 356 8.94 15.53 11.20
CA PHE A 356 7.69 15.77 10.47
C PHE A 356 6.81 14.51 10.42
N ALA A 357 7.39 13.35 10.15
CA ALA A 357 6.67 12.08 10.15
C ALA A 357 6.10 11.72 11.54
N GLN A 358 6.80 12.06 12.62
CA GLN A 358 6.28 11.90 13.99
C GLN A 358 5.07 12.81 14.24
N LEU A 359 5.12 14.08 13.80
CA LEU A 359 3.96 14.99 13.89
C LEU A 359 2.76 14.44 13.12
N VAL A 360 2.98 13.96 11.89
CA VAL A 360 1.94 13.31 11.07
C VAL A 360 1.29 12.14 11.83
N ARG A 361 2.09 11.27 12.47
CA ARG A 361 1.57 10.16 13.27
C ARG A 361 0.72 10.64 14.45
N LEU A 362 1.13 11.70 15.15
CA LEU A 362 0.35 12.25 16.25
C LEU A 362 -0.98 12.83 15.79
N PHE A 363 -0.99 13.60 14.70
CA PHE A 363 -2.20 14.25 14.19
C PHE A 363 -3.23 13.25 13.68
N ARG A 364 -2.79 12.12 13.09
CA ARG A 364 -3.68 11.02 12.69
C ARG A 364 -4.52 10.47 13.84
N THR A 365 -3.99 10.51 15.06
CA THR A 365 -4.66 9.96 16.24
C THR A 365 -5.63 10.92 16.93
N CYS A 366 -5.82 12.13 16.40
CA CYS A 366 -6.60 13.18 17.06
C CYS A 366 -8.07 13.21 16.61
N THR A 367 -8.96 13.46 17.57
CA THR A 367 -10.36 13.82 17.27
C THR A 367 -10.46 15.28 16.80
N ILE A 368 -11.58 15.66 16.18
CA ILE A 368 -11.82 17.07 15.77
C ILE A 368 -11.66 18.03 16.97
N SER A 369 -12.29 17.74 18.11
CA SER A 369 -12.19 18.61 19.29
C SER A 369 -10.76 18.72 19.83
N GLN A 370 -9.98 17.64 19.73
CA GLN A 370 -8.56 17.69 20.09
C GLN A 370 -7.77 18.55 19.10
N LEU A 371 -8.01 18.43 17.80
CA LEU A 371 -7.37 19.25 16.77
C LEU A 371 -7.69 20.74 16.96
N GLU A 372 -8.93 21.10 17.28
CA GLU A 372 -9.33 22.47 17.61
C GLU A 372 -8.52 23.02 18.79
N LYS A 373 -8.43 22.28 19.90
CA LYS A 373 -7.66 22.69 21.08
C LYS A 373 -6.16 22.81 20.80
N ILE A 374 -5.60 21.89 20.01
CA ILE A 374 -4.19 21.94 19.58
C ILE A 374 -3.98 23.17 18.69
N HIS A 375 -4.88 23.42 17.73
CA HIS A 375 -4.83 24.57 16.85
C HIS A 375 -4.92 25.88 17.66
N ASP A 376 -5.86 26.04 18.57
CA ASP A 376 -5.96 27.24 19.43
C ASP A 376 -4.70 27.46 20.28
N THR A 377 -4.13 26.37 20.79
CA THR A 377 -3.01 26.44 21.73
C THR A 377 -1.67 26.69 21.03
N LEU A 378 -1.47 26.12 19.85
CA LEU A 378 -0.18 26.13 19.14
C LEU A 378 -0.18 27.07 17.95
N TYR A 379 -1.27 27.10 17.18
CA TYR A 379 -1.39 27.92 15.98
C TYR A 379 -1.82 29.35 16.33
N VAL A 380 -3.01 29.56 16.91
CA VAL A 380 -3.55 30.91 17.18
C VAL A 380 -2.74 31.68 18.22
N LYS A 381 -2.27 31.02 19.28
CA LYS A 381 -1.41 31.68 20.27
C LYS A 381 -0.02 32.04 19.73
N SER A 382 0.49 31.30 18.73
CA SER A 382 1.70 31.72 18.01
C SER A 382 1.42 32.95 17.14
N ASP A 383 0.24 33.01 16.52
CA ASP A 383 -0.24 34.14 15.74
C ASP A 383 -0.38 35.43 16.58
N LYS A 384 -0.78 35.34 17.86
CA LYS A 384 -0.82 36.53 18.74
C LYS A 384 0.57 37.07 19.13
N LYS A 385 1.65 36.30 18.93
CA LYS A 385 3.04 36.80 19.05
C LYS A 385 3.57 37.47 17.77
N VAL A 386 2.77 37.52 16.69
CA VAL A 386 3.13 37.99 15.33
C VAL A 386 3.59 39.44 15.25
N ILE A 387 3.38 40.27 16.27
CA ILE A 387 3.85 41.66 16.23
C ILE A 387 5.39 41.75 16.19
N ARG A 388 6.18 40.66 16.29
CA ARG A 388 7.66 40.76 16.28
C ARG A 388 8.50 39.89 15.31
N ASN A 389 8.15 38.65 14.89
CA ASN A 389 9.15 37.77 14.23
C ASN A 389 8.66 36.92 13.03
N SER A 390 9.55 36.66 12.05
CA SER A 390 9.37 35.76 10.88
C SER A 390 9.11 34.29 11.22
N GLN A 391 9.46 33.85 12.43
CA GLN A 391 9.33 32.47 12.91
C GLN A 391 7.88 31.97 13.06
N SER A 392 6.90 32.87 13.27
CA SER A 392 5.48 32.50 13.42
C SER A 392 4.88 31.91 12.12
N THR A 393 5.37 32.37 10.97
CA THR A 393 4.88 31.91 9.65
C THR A 393 5.32 30.48 9.32
N VAL A 394 6.46 30.03 9.86
CA VAL A 394 7.00 28.68 9.66
C VAL A 394 6.15 27.65 10.41
N ILE A 395 5.77 27.95 11.66
CA ILE A 395 4.93 27.06 12.48
C ILE A 395 3.56 26.87 11.82
N GLN A 396 2.95 27.96 11.33
CA GLN A 396 1.66 27.90 10.65
C GLN A 396 1.73 27.04 9.39
N SER A 397 2.72 27.29 8.54
CA SER A 397 2.96 26.49 7.33
C SER A 397 3.21 25.01 7.66
N LEU A 398 3.98 24.71 8.70
CA LEU A 398 4.23 23.34 9.17
C LEU A 398 2.93 22.65 9.59
N PHE A 399 2.11 23.32 10.40
CA PHE A 399 0.85 22.80 10.91
C PHE A 399 -0.14 22.48 9.77
N GLU A 400 -0.28 23.38 8.80
CA GLU A 400 -1.11 23.18 7.60
C GLU A 400 -0.65 21.96 6.79
N HIS A 401 0.66 21.82 6.56
CA HIS A 401 1.18 20.65 5.84
C HIS A 401 1.01 19.36 6.62
N VAL A 402 1.22 19.37 7.94
CA VAL A 402 1.01 18.19 8.80
C VAL A 402 -0.45 17.75 8.73
N LEU A 403 -1.41 18.68 8.79
CA LEU A 403 -2.84 18.35 8.63
C LEU A 403 -3.12 17.72 7.26
N ALA A 404 -2.55 18.27 6.19
CA ALA A 404 -2.75 17.77 4.83
C ALA A 404 -2.14 16.38 4.62
N VAL A 405 -0.89 16.16 5.06
CA VAL A 405 -0.15 14.89 4.90
C VAL A 405 -0.65 13.80 5.86
N SER A 406 -1.25 14.19 6.99
CA SER A 406 -1.89 13.24 7.91
C SER A 406 -2.98 12.43 7.21
N GLY A 407 -3.74 13.06 6.32
CA GLY A 407 -4.63 12.36 5.38
C GLY A 407 -5.85 11.67 6.00
N THR A 408 -6.15 11.91 7.28
CA THR A 408 -7.35 11.35 7.94
C THR A 408 -8.57 12.24 7.71
N LYS A 409 -9.78 11.69 7.92
CA LYS A 409 -11.02 12.46 7.88
C LYS A 409 -10.99 13.70 8.77
N ASN A 410 -10.57 13.54 10.03
CA ASN A 410 -10.54 14.64 10.99
C ASN A 410 -9.54 15.73 10.60
N THR A 411 -8.32 15.34 10.20
CA THR A 411 -7.28 16.32 9.83
C THR A 411 -7.64 17.07 8.55
N ILE A 412 -8.24 16.39 7.56
CA ILE A 412 -8.70 17.02 6.32
C ILE A 412 -9.87 17.96 6.60
N GLU A 413 -10.88 17.52 7.36
CA GLU A 413 -12.02 18.36 7.69
C GLU A 413 -11.62 19.62 8.46
N HIS A 414 -10.75 19.48 9.46
CA HIS A 414 -10.19 20.62 10.19
C HIS A 414 -9.44 21.59 9.28
N LEU A 415 -8.62 21.05 8.35
CA LEU A 415 -7.88 21.87 7.39
C LEU A 415 -8.80 22.62 6.43
N LEU A 416 -9.84 21.97 5.89
CA LEU A 416 -10.79 22.60 4.98
C LEU A 416 -11.57 23.71 5.69
N ALA A 417 -12.03 23.47 6.92
CA ALA A 417 -12.70 24.48 7.74
C ALA A 417 -11.78 25.69 8.02
N HIS A 418 -10.51 25.46 8.34
CA HIS A 418 -9.51 26.51 8.53
C HIS A 418 -9.32 27.36 7.27
N ILE A 419 -9.25 26.72 6.09
CA ILE A 419 -9.12 27.42 4.80
C ILE A 419 -10.36 28.27 4.47
N GLU A 420 -11.56 27.84 4.87
CA GLU A 420 -12.79 28.63 4.65
C GLU A 420 -12.88 29.87 5.54
N GLN A 421 -12.18 29.87 6.68
CA GLN A 421 -12.26 30.92 7.71
C GLN A 421 -11.04 31.86 7.71
N SER A 422 -9.95 31.49 7.03
CA SER A 422 -8.68 32.22 7.06
C SER A 422 -8.26 32.73 5.68
N GLU A 423 -7.47 33.80 5.65
CA GLU A 423 -6.87 34.31 4.41
C GLU A 423 -5.63 33.50 4.02
N VAL A 424 -5.84 32.33 3.43
CA VAL A 424 -4.77 31.50 2.85
C VAL A 424 -4.67 31.76 1.36
N THR A 425 -3.45 31.92 0.83
CA THR A 425 -3.27 32.18 -0.61
C THR A 425 -3.74 31.01 -1.47
N PRO A 426 -4.34 31.26 -2.66
CA PRO A 426 -4.82 30.18 -3.54
C PRO A 426 -3.75 29.15 -3.93
N VAL A 427 -2.50 29.59 -4.10
CA VAL A 427 -1.37 28.72 -4.45
C VAL A 427 -1.04 27.76 -3.31
N LYS A 428 -1.04 28.25 -2.07
CA LYS A 428 -0.81 27.44 -0.88
C LYS A 428 -1.93 26.41 -0.68
N ILE A 429 -3.19 26.83 -0.83
CA ILE A 429 -4.34 25.92 -0.78
C ILE A 429 -4.20 24.81 -1.83
N ALA A 430 -3.80 25.15 -3.05
CA ALA A 430 -3.57 24.16 -4.10
C ALA A 430 -2.45 23.15 -3.74
N GLN A 431 -1.37 23.58 -3.08
CA GLN A 431 -0.32 22.68 -2.59
C GLN A 431 -0.86 21.73 -1.51
N LEU A 432 -1.63 22.24 -0.56
CA LEU A 432 -2.22 21.42 0.52
C LEU A 432 -3.21 20.38 -0.03
N LEU A 433 -4.07 20.79 -0.98
CA LEU A 433 -5.00 19.88 -1.66
C LEU A 433 -4.28 18.82 -2.50
N LYS A 434 -3.10 19.14 -3.07
CA LYS A 434 -2.24 18.15 -3.75
C LYS A 434 -1.72 17.09 -2.79
N SER A 435 -1.35 17.45 -1.55
CA SER A 435 -0.93 16.47 -0.54
C SER A 435 -2.07 15.51 -0.15
N ILE A 436 -3.32 15.99 -0.14
CA ILE A 436 -4.50 15.15 0.16
C ILE A 436 -4.73 14.08 -0.92
N GLN A 437 -4.33 14.34 -2.17
CA GLN A 437 -4.39 13.33 -3.23
C GLN A 437 -3.65 12.07 -2.80
N GLU A 438 -2.55 12.25 -2.06
CA GLU A 438 -1.66 11.24 -1.51
C GLU A 438 -2.11 10.59 -0.20
N THR A 439 -3.39 10.75 0.17
CA THR A 439 -3.89 10.16 1.42
C THR A 439 -3.74 8.63 1.44
N PRO A 440 -3.16 8.07 2.52
CA PRO A 440 -3.11 6.62 2.73
C PRO A 440 -4.46 6.01 3.12
N PHE A 441 -5.45 6.83 3.51
CA PHE A 441 -6.76 6.37 4.02
C PHE A 441 -7.93 6.92 3.20
N PRO A 442 -8.00 6.65 1.89
CA PRO A 442 -9.11 7.12 1.06
C PRO A 442 -10.45 6.57 1.59
N SER A 443 -11.44 7.44 1.70
CA SER A 443 -12.78 7.08 2.20
C SER A 443 -13.87 7.92 1.56
N GLU A 444 -15.09 7.39 1.58
CA GLU A 444 -16.28 8.12 1.13
C GLU A 444 -16.47 9.43 1.91
N ALA A 445 -16.28 9.39 3.23
CA ALA A 445 -16.40 10.57 4.09
C ALA A 445 -15.39 11.68 3.72
N ILE A 446 -14.17 11.33 3.33
CA ILE A 446 -13.17 12.30 2.86
C ILE A 446 -13.57 12.85 1.49
N ALA A 447 -13.97 11.99 0.55
CA ALA A 447 -14.41 12.42 -0.77
C ALA A 447 -15.61 13.39 -0.70
N GLU A 448 -16.59 13.10 0.17
CA GLU A 448 -17.72 13.99 0.44
C GLU A 448 -17.29 15.33 1.04
N SER A 449 -16.31 15.34 1.94
CA SER A 449 -15.76 16.58 2.51
C SER A 449 -15.12 17.45 1.43
N LEU A 450 -14.38 16.83 0.50
CA LEU A 450 -13.80 17.53 -0.65
C LEU A 450 -14.86 18.04 -1.62
N ILE A 451 -15.92 17.26 -1.90
CA ILE A 451 -17.05 17.69 -2.74
C ILE A 451 -17.78 18.87 -2.10
N LYS A 452 -18.00 18.84 -0.78
CA LYS A 452 -18.59 19.95 -0.03
C LYS A 452 -17.72 21.20 -0.16
N PHE A 453 -16.41 21.08 0.06
CA PHE A 453 -15.47 22.19 -0.08
C PHE A 453 -15.38 22.71 -1.52
N ALA A 454 -15.45 21.83 -2.54
CA ALA A 454 -15.47 22.22 -3.94
C ALA A 454 -16.67 23.11 -4.29
N ASN A 455 -17.75 22.99 -3.52
CA ASN A 455 -18.96 23.80 -3.65
C ASN A 455 -18.98 25.06 -2.80
N SER A 456 -17.95 25.29 -1.97
CA SER A 456 -17.84 26.47 -1.11
C SER A 456 -17.58 27.75 -1.93
N ARG A 457 -17.80 28.89 -1.30
CA ARG A 457 -17.51 30.21 -1.90
C ARG A 457 -16.03 30.36 -2.25
N VAL A 458 -15.14 29.86 -1.39
CA VAL A 458 -13.68 29.94 -1.58
C VAL A 458 -13.25 29.17 -2.82
N ALA A 459 -13.75 27.94 -2.99
CA ALA A 459 -13.44 27.14 -4.17
C ALA A 459 -14.08 27.72 -5.45
N LYS A 460 -15.34 28.13 -5.41
CA LYS A 460 -16.03 28.69 -6.58
C LYS A 460 -15.41 29.99 -7.09
N ASN A 461 -14.86 30.83 -6.21
CA ASN A 461 -14.26 32.11 -6.57
C ASN A 461 -12.81 32.00 -7.08
N SER A 462 -12.17 30.83 -6.97
CA SER A 462 -10.78 30.64 -7.39
C SER A 462 -10.65 29.41 -8.27
N GLN A 463 -10.36 29.63 -9.57
CA GLN A 463 -10.18 28.56 -10.54
C GLN A 463 -9.08 27.56 -10.14
N VAL A 464 -8.01 28.05 -9.51
CA VAL A 464 -6.88 27.24 -9.04
C VAL A 464 -7.30 26.32 -7.89
N ILE A 465 -8.10 26.83 -6.94
CA ILE A 465 -8.62 26.04 -5.81
C ILE A 465 -9.63 25.02 -6.33
N ARG A 466 -10.60 25.45 -7.15
CA ARG A 466 -11.61 24.59 -7.79
C ARG A 466 -10.96 23.43 -8.55
N GLN A 467 -9.93 23.71 -9.34
CA GLN A 467 -9.19 22.67 -10.04
C GLN A 467 -8.56 21.69 -9.06
N SER A 468 -7.84 22.20 -8.06
CA SER A 468 -7.07 21.37 -7.13
C SER A 468 -7.95 20.45 -6.29
N VAL A 469 -9.10 20.94 -5.82
CA VAL A 469 -10.03 20.13 -5.03
C VAL A 469 -10.69 19.04 -5.87
N TRP A 470 -11.16 19.36 -7.08
CA TRP A 470 -11.79 18.34 -7.94
C TRP A 470 -10.81 17.24 -8.36
N LEU A 471 -9.58 17.60 -8.73
CA LEU A 471 -8.53 16.62 -9.02
C LEU A 471 -8.20 15.75 -7.81
N ALA A 472 -8.20 16.34 -6.61
CA ALA A 472 -8.01 15.60 -5.37
C ALA A 472 -9.16 14.66 -5.04
N THR A 473 -10.40 15.11 -5.23
CA THR A 473 -11.59 14.25 -5.10
C THR A 473 -11.49 13.04 -6.02
N GLY A 474 -11.12 13.23 -7.29
CA GLY A 474 -10.90 12.12 -8.23
C GLY A 474 -9.86 11.12 -7.72
N SER A 475 -8.70 11.60 -7.26
CA SER A 475 -7.64 10.74 -6.72
C SER A 475 -8.04 10.00 -5.43
N VAL A 476 -8.80 10.64 -4.53
CA VAL A 476 -9.35 9.98 -3.34
C VAL A 476 -10.35 8.90 -3.74
N VAL A 477 -11.27 9.19 -4.67
CA VAL A 477 -12.25 8.22 -5.16
C VAL A 477 -11.59 7.00 -5.77
N ARG A 478 -10.47 7.16 -6.51
CA ARG A 478 -9.68 6.03 -6.98
C ARG A 478 -9.30 5.09 -5.84
N GLY A 479 -8.77 5.63 -4.75
CA GLY A 479 -8.39 4.84 -3.58
C GLY A 479 -9.56 4.10 -2.91
N ILE A 480 -10.79 4.58 -3.07
CA ILE A 480 -12.01 3.91 -2.58
C ILE A 480 -12.38 2.74 -3.50
N VAL A 481 -12.36 2.95 -4.82
CA VAL A 481 -12.93 2.02 -5.82
C VAL A 481 -11.93 1.01 -6.37
N ASP A 482 -10.63 1.20 -6.12
CA ASP A 482 -9.59 0.25 -6.49
C ASP A 482 -9.73 -1.04 -5.64
N ASN A 483 -9.38 -2.17 -6.25
CA ASN A 483 -9.55 -3.52 -5.69
C ASN A 483 -8.21 -4.19 -5.38
N LYS A 484 -7.10 -3.47 -5.47
CA LYS A 484 -5.73 -3.98 -5.21
C LYS A 484 -5.41 -4.20 -3.73
N ASN A 485 -6.39 -4.65 -2.95
CA ASN A 485 -6.16 -5.09 -1.58
C ASN A 485 -5.59 -6.51 -1.60
N ILE A 486 -4.63 -6.79 -0.71
CA ILE A 486 -3.89 -8.06 -0.66
C ILE A 486 -4.79 -9.25 -0.35
N SER A 487 -5.94 -9.08 0.31
CA SER A 487 -6.89 -10.17 0.51
C SER A 487 -7.61 -10.49 -0.81
N PRO A 488 -7.17 -11.50 -1.60
CA PRO A 488 -7.71 -11.74 -2.93
C PRO A 488 -9.11 -12.37 -2.85
N LEU A 489 -9.54 -12.76 -1.64
CA LEU A 489 -10.64 -13.66 -1.37
C LEU A 489 -11.95 -12.93 -1.05
N VAL A 490 -11.90 -11.65 -0.66
CA VAL A 490 -13.10 -10.83 -0.41
C VAL A 490 -13.13 -9.65 -1.39
N ARG A 491 -13.75 -9.87 -2.56
CA ARG A 491 -14.12 -8.77 -3.45
C ARG A 491 -15.39 -8.11 -2.93
N GLU A 492 -15.25 -7.00 -2.22
CA GLU A 492 -16.38 -6.13 -1.89
C GLU A 492 -17.06 -5.61 -3.17
N ASP A 493 -18.39 -5.72 -3.24
CA ASP A 493 -19.15 -5.11 -4.33
C ASP A 493 -19.22 -3.59 -4.13
N LYS A 494 -18.32 -2.87 -4.78
CA LYS A 494 -18.25 -1.39 -4.74
C LYS A 494 -19.12 -0.71 -5.80
N ARG A 495 -20.06 -1.42 -6.45
CA ARG A 495 -20.83 -0.90 -7.58
C ARG A 495 -21.68 0.31 -7.23
N GLU A 496 -22.31 0.33 -6.05
CA GLU A 496 -23.16 1.45 -5.62
C GLU A 496 -22.34 2.72 -5.41
N ILE A 497 -21.21 2.62 -4.71
CA ILE A 497 -20.28 3.72 -4.46
C ILE A 497 -19.72 4.26 -5.78
N LYS A 498 -19.31 3.37 -6.69
CA LYS A 498 -18.87 3.76 -8.04
C LYS A 498 -19.94 4.55 -8.78
N GLN A 499 -21.20 4.10 -8.74
CA GLN A 499 -22.31 4.80 -9.39
C GLN A 499 -22.58 6.17 -8.76
N LYS A 500 -22.52 6.28 -7.42
CA LYS A 500 -22.69 7.54 -6.71
C LYS A 500 -21.69 8.59 -7.22
N PHE A 501 -20.40 8.27 -7.20
CA PHE A 501 -19.37 9.22 -7.65
C PHE A 501 -19.40 9.48 -9.15
N LEU A 502 -19.73 8.48 -9.98
CA LEU A 502 -19.91 8.70 -11.41
C LEU A 502 -21.01 9.73 -11.68
N ARG A 503 -22.16 9.64 -10.99
CA ARG A 503 -23.25 10.62 -11.14
C ARG A 503 -22.79 12.04 -10.79
N VAL A 504 -22.07 12.20 -9.67
CA VAL A 504 -21.53 13.50 -9.25
C VAL A 504 -20.59 14.08 -10.31
N PHE A 505 -19.65 13.28 -10.83
CA PHE A 505 -18.69 13.77 -11.82
C PHE A 505 -19.29 14.01 -13.20
N MET A 506 -20.29 13.21 -13.60
CA MET A 506 -21.02 13.43 -14.85
C MET A 506 -21.92 14.66 -14.76
N GLN A 507 -22.58 14.90 -13.63
CA GLN A 507 -23.32 16.14 -13.40
C GLN A 507 -22.39 17.36 -13.53
N GLN A 508 -21.19 17.30 -12.97
CA GLN A 508 -20.18 18.35 -13.13
C GLN A 508 -19.81 18.59 -14.61
N TYR A 509 -19.74 17.53 -15.42
CA TYR A 509 -19.47 17.64 -16.86
C TYR A 509 -20.65 18.24 -17.64
N GLU A 510 -21.87 17.84 -17.31
CA GLU A 510 -23.10 18.28 -17.97
C GLU A 510 -23.41 19.76 -17.69
N GLU A 511 -23.17 20.21 -16.45
CA GLU A 511 -23.34 21.61 -16.02
C GLU A 511 -22.20 22.53 -16.50
N ALA A 512 -21.12 22.00 -17.05
CA ALA A 512 -19.97 22.78 -17.46
C ALA A 512 -20.23 23.59 -18.75
N GLU A 513 -20.16 24.92 -18.63
CA GLU A 513 -20.38 25.85 -19.74
C GLU A 513 -19.12 26.04 -20.59
N THR A 514 -17.95 25.98 -19.95
CA THR A 514 -16.67 26.24 -20.61
C THR A 514 -15.92 24.97 -20.99
N THR A 515 -15.08 25.05 -22.02
CA THR A 515 -14.17 23.94 -22.40
C THR A 515 -13.25 23.57 -21.24
N TYR A 516 -12.80 24.56 -20.45
CA TYR A 516 -11.96 24.33 -19.28
C TYR A 516 -12.67 23.48 -18.22
N GLU A 517 -13.93 23.79 -17.89
CA GLU A 517 -14.70 23.05 -16.89
C GLU A 517 -15.02 21.63 -17.34
N LYS A 518 -15.34 21.44 -18.63
CA LYS A 518 -15.52 20.10 -19.21
C LYS A 518 -14.26 19.26 -19.11
N ILE A 519 -13.09 19.85 -19.41
CA ILE A 519 -11.79 19.18 -19.26
C ILE A 519 -11.51 18.85 -17.79
N LEU A 520 -11.81 19.77 -16.85
CA LEU A 520 -11.63 19.50 -15.42
C LEU A 520 -12.49 18.32 -14.96
N ALA A 521 -13.77 18.27 -15.35
CA ALA A 521 -14.64 17.15 -15.00
C ALA A 521 -14.11 15.82 -15.57
N LEU A 522 -13.65 15.80 -16.82
CA LEU A 522 -13.03 14.62 -17.43
C LEU A 522 -11.73 14.21 -16.74
N LYS A 523 -10.90 15.16 -16.31
CA LYS A 523 -9.70 14.88 -15.50
C LYS A 523 -10.06 14.26 -14.16
N THR A 524 -11.11 14.75 -13.50
CA THR A 524 -11.63 14.17 -12.25
C THR A 524 -12.06 12.71 -12.47
N ILE A 525 -12.83 12.44 -13.52
CA ILE A 525 -13.25 11.06 -13.90
C ILE A 525 -12.02 10.19 -14.19
N GLY A 526 -11.06 10.72 -14.95
CA GLY A 526 -9.83 10.02 -15.30
C GLY A 526 -8.93 9.72 -14.10
N ASN A 527 -8.87 10.61 -13.10
CA ASN A 527 -8.17 10.37 -11.84
C ASN A 527 -8.89 9.31 -11.00
N ALA A 528 -10.22 9.31 -10.98
CA ALA A 528 -11.03 8.34 -10.25
C ALA A 528 -10.93 6.92 -10.83
N GLY A 529 -10.68 6.77 -12.14
CA GLY A 529 -10.49 5.47 -12.76
C GLY A 529 -11.71 4.55 -12.62
N LEU A 530 -12.91 5.11 -12.77
CA LEU A 530 -14.17 4.36 -12.63
C LEU A 530 -14.38 3.46 -13.86
N ASP A 531 -14.29 2.14 -13.69
CA ASP A 531 -14.56 1.13 -14.73
C ASP A 531 -15.94 1.28 -15.40
N ILE A 532 -16.95 1.67 -14.63
CA ILE A 532 -18.31 1.90 -15.13
C ILE A 532 -18.47 3.17 -15.99
N SER A 533 -17.46 4.05 -16.06
CA SER A 533 -17.54 5.33 -16.81
C SER A 533 -17.28 5.20 -18.32
N VAL A 534 -16.82 4.02 -18.78
CA VAL A 534 -16.34 3.84 -20.16
C VAL A 534 -17.39 4.15 -21.22
N ASN A 535 -18.67 3.86 -20.95
CA ASN A 535 -19.73 4.09 -21.94
C ASN A 535 -19.98 5.60 -22.13
N GLN A 536 -20.07 6.36 -21.03
CA GLN A 536 -20.25 7.82 -21.05
C GLN A 536 -19.04 8.50 -21.70
N LEU A 537 -17.83 8.06 -21.36
CA LEU A 537 -16.61 8.57 -22.00
C LEU A 537 -16.62 8.31 -23.50
N ASN A 538 -17.04 7.12 -23.94
CA ASN A 538 -17.14 6.80 -25.36
C ASN A 538 -18.14 7.72 -26.10
N GLU A 539 -19.29 8.03 -25.51
CA GLU A 539 -20.26 8.97 -26.09
C GLU A 539 -19.62 10.36 -26.33
N ILE A 540 -18.84 10.84 -25.37
CA ILE A 540 -18.10 12.11 -25.50
C ILE A 540 -17.02 12.02 -26.59
N ILE A 541 -16.28 10.91 -26.66
CA ILE A 541 -15.21 10.72 -27.65
C ILE A 541 -15.75 10.74 -29.08
N VAL A 542 -16.92 10.13 -29.32
CA VAL A 542 -17.49 10.03 -30.67
C VAL A 542 -18.31 11.25 -31.09
N ASP A 543 -18.75 12.10 -30.14
CA ASP A 543 -19.54 13.29 -30.42
C ASP A 543 -18.69 14.41 -31.05
N LYS A 544 -18.78 14.54 -32.38
CA LYS A 544 -18.08 15.58 -33.15
C LYS A 544 -18.51 17.01 -32.82
N ARG A 545 -19.61 17.21 -32.08
CA ARG A 545 -20.04 18.55 -31.61
C ARG A 545 -19.21 19.02 -30.42
N GLN A 546 -18.57 18.11 -29.69
CA GLN A 546 -17.69 18.49 -28.59
C GLN A 546 -16.36 19.05 -29.13
N PRO A 547 -15.77 20.07 -28.46
CA PRO A 547 -14.48 20.60 -28.84
C PRO A 547 -13.39 19.52 -28.85
N LEU A 548 -12.45 19.61 -29.79
CA LEU A 548 -11.34 18.65 -29.92
C LEU A 548 -10.57 18.41 -28.61
N PRO A 549 -10.24 19.43 -27.78
CA PRO A 549 -9.60 19.20 -26.48
C PRO A 549 -10.43 18.34 -25.51
N VAL A 550 -11.75 18.50 -25.51
CA VAL A 550 -12.67 17.72 -24.64
C VAL A 550 -12.67 16.26 -25.07
N ARG A 551 -12.75 15.99 -26.37
CA ARG A 551 -12.72 14.63 -26.93
C ARG A 551 -11.39 13.93 -26.64
N LYS A 552 -10.27 14.66 -26.74
CA LYS A 552 -8.93 14.14 -26.41
C LYS A 552 -8.81 13.81 -24.93
N GLU A 553 -9.29 14.68 -24.05
CA GLU A 553 -9.29 14.42 -22.60
C GLU A 553 -10.16 13.20 -22.24
N ALA A 554 -11.29 13.00 -22.93
CA ALA A 554 -12.12 11.82 -22.71
C ALA A 554 -11.41 10.51 -23.07
N ILE A 555 -10.53 10.51 -24.09
CA ILE A 555 -9.65 9.37 -24.39
C ILE A 555 -8.60 9.20 -23.28
N ASP A 556 -8.03 10.30 -22.77
CA ASP A 556 -7.05 10.24 -21.68
C ASP A 556 -7.64 9.70 -20.37
N ALA A 557 -8.91 10.01 -20.09
CA ALA A 557 -9.62 9.52 -18.89
C ALA A 557 -9.68 7.98 -18.80
N LEU A 558 -9.45 7.26 -19.90
CA LEU A 558 -9.38 5.80 -19.92
C LEU A 558 -8.03 5.23 -19.43
N ARG A 559 -7.00 6.07 -19.18
CA ARG A 559 -5.61 5.64 -18.95
C ARG A 559 -5.41 4.69 -17.76
N LEU A 560 -6.21 4.84 -16.70
CA LEU A 560 -6.12 4.01 -15.49
C LEU A 560 -6.86 2.66 -15.63
N LEU A 561 -7.69 2.51 -16.66
CA LEU A 561 -8.50 1.30 -16.88
C LEU A 561 -7.80 0.24 -17.74
N LYS A 562 -6.55 0.51 -18.14
CA LYS A 562 -5.80 -0.34 -19.07
C LYS A 562 -5.52 -1.75 -18.51
N ASP A 563 -5.33 -1.86 -17.19
CA ASP A 563 -4.97 -3.12 -16.53
C ASP A 563 -6.22 -3.86 -16.05
N SER A 564 -7.23 -3.14 -15.55
CA SER A 564 -8.48 -3.72 -15.07
C SER A 564 -9.49 -4.08 -16.18
N MET A 565 -9.47 -3.39 -17.32
CA MET A 565 -10.40 -3.60 -18.43
C MET A 565 -9.76 -3.55 -19.84
N PRO A 566 -8.60 -4.17 -20.09
CA PRO A 566 -7.84 -4.02 -21.35
C PRO A 566 -8.70 -4.26 -22.59
N ARG A 567 -9.47 -5.36 -22.60
CA ARG A 567 -10.34 -5.75 -23.73
C ARG A 567 -11.44 -4.74 -24.03
N LYS A 568 -12.05 -4.13 -23.00
CA LYS A 568 -13.09 -3.12 -23.17
C LYS A 568 -12.50 -1.84 -23.74
N ILE A 569 -11.33 -1.42 -23.27
CA ILE A 569 -10.61 -0.25 -23.80
C ILE A 569 -10.22 -0.46 -25.26
N GLN A 570 -9.68 -1.64 -25.61
CA GLN A 570 -9.37 -2.01 -26.99
C GLN A 570 -10.62 -1.96 -27.89
N LYS A 571 -11.75 -2.51 -27.43
CA LYS A 571 -13.03 -2.49 -28.16
C LYS A 571 -13.54 -1.08 -28.46
N VAL A 572 -13.29 -0.13 -27.55
CA VAL A 572 -13.69 1.28 -27.71
C VAL A 572 -12.74 2.02 -28.66
N LEU A 573 -11.43 1.86 -28.48
CA LEU A 573 -10.43 2.69 -29.17
C LEU A 573 -10.04 2.19 -30.56
N LEU A 574 -10.09 0.88 -30.83
CA LEU A 574 -9.70 0.32 -32.13
C LEU A 574 -10.57 0.85 -33.29
N PRO A 575 -11.92 0.92 -33.19
CA PRO A 575 -12.74 1.52 -34.24
C PRO A 575 -12.41 2.99 -34.50
N ILE A 576 -12.11 3.76 -33.44
CA ILE A 576 -11.74 5.17 -33.56
C ILE A 576 -10.43 5.31 -34.34
N TYR A 577 -9.42 4.51 -34.02
CA TYR A 577 -8.15 4.50 -34.75
C TYR A 577 -8.34 4.13 -36.24
N LYS A 578 -9.14 3.10 -36.56
CA LYS A 578 -9.33 2.62 -37.93
C LYS A 578 -10.15 3.57 -38.81
N ASN A 579 -11.07 4.33 -38.21
CA ASN A 579 -11.97 5.20 -38.96
C ASN A 579 -11.29 6.52 -39.37
N ARG A 580 -11.04 6.68 -40.67
CA ARG A 580 -10.39 7.87 -41.26
C ARG A 580 -11.25 9.14 -41.25
N GLN A 581 -12.53 9.02 -40.88
CA GLN A 581 -13.43 10.16 -40.71
C GLN A 581 -13.20 10.91 -39.39
N TYR A 582 -12.36 10.38 -38.50
CA TYR A 582 -11.90 11.08 -37.31
C TYR A 582 -10.63 11.87 -37.57
N GLU A 583 -10.47 12.92 -36.77
CA GLU A 583 -9.31 13.79 -36.75
C GLU A 583 -8.02 12.98 -36.46
N PRO A 584 -6.90 13.25 -37.14
CA PRO A 584 -5.65 12.52 -36.94
C PRO A 584 -5.20 12.45 -35.48
N GLU A 585 -5.36 13.53 -34.71
CA GLU A 585 -5.00 13.59 -33.29
C GLU A 585 -5.80 12.59 -32.44
N ILE A 586 -7.10 12.49 -32.69
CA ILE A 586 -7.99 11.54 -32.00
C ILE A 586 -7.57 10.09 -32.31
N ARG A 587 -7.25 9.81 -33.57
CA ARG A 587 -6.84 8.47 -34.02
C ARG A 587 -5.48 8.06 -33.44
N MET A 588 -4.52 8.98 -33.41
CA MET A 588 -3.19 8.77 -32.83
C MET A 588 -3.26 8.57 -31.32
N LEU A 589 -4.07 9.37 -30.61
CA LEU A 589 -4.26 9.22 -29.17
C LEU A 589 -4.99 7.91 -28.82
N ALA A 590 -5.98 7.50 -29.62
CA ALA A 590 -6.65 6.21 -29.47
C ALA A 590 -5.68 5.04 -29.66
N LEU A 591 -4.82 5.08 -30.68
CA LEU A 591 -3.74 4.09 -30.86
C LEU A 591 -2.80 4.07 -29.66
N TRP A 592 -2.34 5.24 -29.21
CA TRP A 592 -1.41 5.35 -28.09
C TRP A 592 -1.97 4.70 -26.81
N ARG A 593 -3.19 5.09 -26.43
CA ARG A 593 -3.86 4.53 -25.24
C ARG A 593 -4.16 3.04 -25.40
N MET A 594 -4.56 2.58 -26.59
CA MET A 594 -4.79 1.17 -26.86
C MET A 594 -3.51 0.32 -26.74
N MET A 595 -2.37 0.77 -27.27
CA MET A 595 -1.11 0.00 -27.18
C MET A 595 -0.65 -0.22 -25.74
N HIS A 596 -0.98 0.70 -24.82
CA HIS A 596 -0.67 0.58 -23.39
C HIS A 596 -1.50 -0.50 -22.67
N THR A 597 -2.54 -1.04 -23.31
CA THR A 597 -3.34 -2.17 -22.79
C THR A 597 -2.70 -3.53 -23.06
N ARG A 598 -1.49 -3.56 -23.64
CA ARG A 598 -0.77 -4.78 -24.02
C ARG A 598 -1.63 -5.67 -24.95
N PRO A 599 -1.97 -5.20 -26.16
CA PRO A 599 -2.84 -5.94 -27.08
C PRO A 599 -2.29 -7.33 -27.45
N GLU A 600 -3.18 -8.24 -27.81
CA GLU A 600 -2.84 -9.55 -28.38
C GLU A 600 -2.39 -9.41 -29.85
N GLU A 601 -1.62 -10.39 -30.35
CA GLU A 601 -1.10 -10.40 -31.72
C GLU A 601 -2.20 -10.17 -32.77
N THR A 602 -3.40 -10.73 -32.56
CA THR A 602 -4.54 -10.58 -33.48
C THR A 602 -4.99 -9.12 -33.67
N LEU A 603 -4.89 -8.28 -32.64
CA LEU A 603 -5.18 -6.85 -32.72
C LEU A 603 -4.03 -6.11 -33.40
N LEU A 604 -2.78 -6.48 -33.12
CA LEU A 604 -1.59 -5.89 -33.74
C LEU A 604 -1.60 -6.07 -35.26
N VAL A 605 -2.00 -7.25 -35.75
CA VAL A 605 -2.18 -7.52 -37.20
C VAL A 605 -3.18 -6.53 -37.83
N GLN A 606 -4.29 -6.23 -37.15
CA GLN A 606 -5.26 -5.25 -37.65
C GLN A 606 -4.71 -3.82 -37.67
N VAL A 607 -3.88 -3.46 -36.68
CA VAL A 607 -3.21 -2.16 -36.61
C VAL A 607 -2.26 -2.00 -37.80
N VAL A 608 -1.41 -2.99 -38.06
CA VAL A 608 -0.49 -2.97 -39.20
C VAL A 608 -1.24 -2.94 -40.53
N SER A 609 -2.27 -3.77 -40.69
CA SER A 609 -3.10 -3.77 -41.91
C SER A 609 -3.80 -2.42 -42.17
N GLN A 610 -4.20 -1.72 -41.11
CA GLN A 610 -4.76 -0.36 -41.23
C GLN A 610 -3.69 0.65 -41.63
N MET A 611 -2.50 0.57 -41.03
CA MET A 611 -1.34 1.43 -41.31
C MET A 611 -0.91 1.36 -42.78
N GLU A 612 -0.85 0.16 -43.37
CA GLU A 612 -0.48 -0.03 -44.78
C GLU A 612 -1.42 0.70 -45.75
N LYS A 613 -2.67 0.92 -45.34
CA LYS A 613 -3.69 1.60 -46.16
C LYS A 613 -3.81 3.08 -45.81
N GLU A 614 -3.10 3.56 -44.79
CA GLU A 614 -3.30 4.87 -44.19
C GLU A 614 -2.88 6.01 -45.13
N SER A 615 -3.80 6.95 -45.37
CA SER A 615 -3.54 8.12 -46.22
C SER A 615 -2.88 9.27 -45.46
N ASN A 616 -3.10 9.37 -44.14
CA ASN A 616 -2.46 10.38 -43.32
C ASN A 616 -1.08 9.89 -42.85
N GLN A 617 -0.03 10.49 -43.42
CA GLN A 617 1.35 10.12 -43.13
C GLN A 617 1.75 10.28 -41.66
N GLN A 618 1.16 11.23 -40.92
CA GLN A 618 1.43 11.41 -39.49
C GLN A 618 0.91 10.22 -38.67
N VAL A 619 -0.27 9.71 -39.02
CA VAL A 619 -0.86 8.52 -38.38
C VAL A 619 -0.06 7.26 -38.73
N ALA A 620 0.33 7.11 -40.00
CA ALA A 620 1.13 5.98 -40.46
C ALA A 620 2.51 5.95 -39.81
N ALA A 621 3.21 7.09 -39.79
CA ALA A 621 4.52 7.25 -39.17
C ALA A 621 4.49 6.92 -37.68
N LEU A 622 3.53 7.48 -36.93
CA LEU A 622 3.38 7.18 -35.50
C LEU A 622 3.11 5.68 -35.28
N THR A 623 2.21 5.08 -36.07
CA THR A 623 1.89 3.65 -35.94
C THR A 623 3.14 2.80 -36.13
N HIS A 624 3.87 3.02 -37.22
CA HIS A 624 5.09 2.29 -37.51
C HIS A 624 6.14 2.44 -36.40
N GLN A 625 6.35 3.69 -35.93
CA GLN A 625 7.30 3.96 -34.85
C GLN A 625 6.89 3.28 -33.54
N MET A 626 5.61 3.29 -33.18
CA MET A 626 5.13 2.58 -31.99
C MET A 626 5.41 1.08 -32.06
N ILE A 627 5.00 0.40 -33.14
CA ILE A 627 5.25 -1.04 -33.29
C ILE A 627 6.76 -1.33 -33.23
N ARG A 628 7.59 -0.52 -33.90
CA ARG A 628 9.05 -0.64 -33.88
C ARG A 628 9.64 -0.52 -32.48
N HIS A 629 9.26 0.49 -31.70
CA HIS A 629 9.80 0.69 -30.35
C HIS A 629 9.30 -0.38 -29.37
N PHE A 630 8.04 -0.80 -29.48
CA PHE A 630 7.55 -1.93 -28.68
C PHE A 630 8.30 -3.23 -29.01
N ALA A 631 8.59 -3.49 -30.29
CA ALA A 631 9.39 -4.65 -30.71
C ALA A 631 10.81 -4.67 -30.10
N GLN A 632 11.37 -3.49 -29.82
CA GLN A 632 12.71 -3.32 -29.25
C GLN A 632 12.70 -3.13 -27.73
N SER A 633 11.54 -3.21 -27.08
CA SER A 633 11.41 -2.94 -25.65
C SER A 633 12.10 -4.03 -24.82
N THR A 634 12.92 -3.61 -23.86
CA THR A 634 13.54 -4.49 -22.85
C THR A 634 12.74 -4.53 -21.54
N ASN A 635 11.57 -3.90 -21.52
CA ASN A 635 10.70 -3.88 -20.35
C ASN A 635 10.05 -5.27 -20.14
N PRO A 636 10.22 -5.90 -18.97
CA PRO A 636 9.61 -7.20 -18.66
C PRO A 636 8.09 -7.27 -18.85
N CYS A 637 7.33 -6.22 -18.49
CA CYS A 637 5.87 -6.16 -18.71
C CYS A 637 5.45 -6.24 -20.19
N TYR A 638 6.36 -5.88 -21.10
CA TYR A 638 6.08 -5.85 -22.53
C TYR A 638 6.78 -6.98 -23.27
N GLU A 639 7.40 -7.96 -22.61
CA GLU A 639 8.14 -9.03 -23.28
C GLU A 639 7.30 -9.76 -24.34
N ARG A 640 6.05 -10.11 -23.99
CA ARG A 640 5.10 -10.70 -24.95
C ARG A 640 4.80 -9.75 -26.11
N VAL A 641 4.48 -8.49 -25.80
CA VAL A 641 4.13 -7.47 -26.81
C VAL A 641 5.32 -7.21 -27.74
N ALA A 642 6.54 -7.23 -27.24
CA ALA A 642 7.76 -7.05 -28.02
C ALA A 642 7.96 -8.20 -29.03
N LYS A 643 7.74 -9.45 -28.59
CA LYS A 643 7.75 -10.63 -29.48
C LYS A 643 6.68 -10.51 -30.56
N ASP A 644 5.45 -10.16 -30.19
CA ASP A 644 4.34 -10.05 -31.13
C ASP A 644 4.54 -8.89 -32.13
N CYS A 645 5.01 -7.72 -31.66
CA CYS A 645 5.37 -6.57 -32.48
C CYS A 645 6.51 -6.90 -33.47
N SER A 646 7.52 -7.66 -33.04
CA SER A 646 8.62 -8.10 -33.91
C SER A 646 8.12 -8.98 -35.06
N LYS A 647 7.18 -9.90 -34.77
CA LYS A 647 6.55 -10.72 -35.80
C LYS A 647 5.77 -9.86 -36.79
N VAL A 648 4.89 -8.98 -36.33
CA VAL A 648 4.07 -8.15 -37.25
C VAL A 648 4.89 -7.16 -38.07
N LEU A 649 6.04 -6.70 -37.58
CA LEU A 649 6.99 -5.91 -38.36
C LEU A 649 7.68 -6.72 -39.45
N SER A 650 7.92 -8.01 -39.25
CA SER A 650 8.67 -8.83 -40.22
C SER A 650 7.94 -9.03 -41.55
N PHE A 651 6.60 -8.87 -41.57
CA PHE A 651 5.78 -9.05 -42.77
C PHE A 651 5.01 -7.81 -43.22
N THR A 652 5.24 -6.65 -42.57
CA THR A 652 4.62 -5.38 -43.01
C THR A 652 5.16 -4.99 -44.38
N ARG A 653 4.27 -4.48 -45.25
CA ARG A 653 4.64 -3.92 -46.56
C ARG A 653 4.85 -2.41 -46.52
N TYR A 654 4.64 -1.79 -45.37
CA TYR A 654 4.78 -0.34 -45.22
C TYR A 654 6.25 0.07 -45.23
N GLU A 655 6.63 0.92 -46.18
CA GLU A 655 7.93 1.56 -46.23
C GLU A 655 7.85 2.97 -45.62
N PRO A 656 8.59 3.27 -44.54
CA PRO A 656 8.58 4.60 -43.92
C PRO A 656 9.08 5.67 -44.89
N GLN A 657 8.25 6.67 -45.16
CA GLN A 657 8.66 7.83 -45.96
C GLN A 657 9.51 8.79 -45.12
N GLN A 658 10.62 9.27 -45.66
CA GLN A 658 11.41 10.33 -45.03
C GLN A 658 10.62 11.65 -45.10
N GLN A 659 10.21 12.16 -43.94
CA GLN A 659 9.57 13.46 -43.80
C GLN A 659 10.42 14.36 -42.91
N MET A 660 10.51 15.64 -43.26
CA MET A 660 11.19 16.64 -42.42
C MET A 660 10.53 16.79 -41.05
N ILE A 661 9.20 16.63 -40.98
CA ILE A 661 8.40 16.76 -39.75
C ILE A 661 7.37 15.62 -39.71
N SER A 662 7.55 14.69 -38.77
CA SER A 662 6.66 13.55 -38.56
C SER A 662 6.33 13.36 -37.08
N SER A 663 5.10 12.93 -36.79
CA SER A 663 4.70 12.40 -35.51
C SER A 663 5.64 11.28 -35.11
N ALA A 664 6.10 11.35 -33.86
CA ALA A 664 7.12 10.48 -33.34
C ALA A 664 6.72 9.86 -32.02
N TYR A 665 7.15 8.62 -31.81
CA TYR A 665 7.11 7.94 -30.53
C TYR A 665 8.47 7.31 -30.28
N ALA A 666 8.98 7.48 -29.06
CA ALA A 666 10.21 6.85 -28.62
C ALA A 666 10.02 6.30 -27.21
N GLN A 667 10.67 5.17 -26.95
CA GLN A 667 10.72 4.53 -25.65
C GLN A 667 12.17 4.27 -25.30
N LEU A 668 12.58 4.67 -24.11
CA LEU A 668 13.89 4.40 -23.54
C LEU A 668 13.73 3.61 -22.25
N PRO A 669 13.78 2.27 -22.32
CA PRO A 669 13.78 1.42 -21.14
C PRO A 669 15.19 1.37 -20.53
N LEU A 670 15.30 1.75 -19.25
CA LEU A 670 16.50 1.65 -18.41
C LEU A 670 16.20 0.65 -17.29
N PHE A 671 16.36 -0.65 -17.57
CA PHE A 671 16.02 -1.71 -16.63
C PHE A 671 17.26 -2.51 -16.20
N VAL A 672 17.38 -2.77 -14.90
CA VAL A 672 18.43 -3.62 -14.32
C VAL A 672 17.79 -4.94 -13.91
N GLN A 673 18.02 -5.98 -14.71
CA GLN A 673 17.36 -7.29 -14.55
C GLN A 673 17.57 -7.91 -13.17
N ASN A 674 18.80 -7.97 -12.67
CA ASN A 674 19.11 -8.57 -11.36
C ASN A 674 18.44 -7.86 -10.18
N ALA A 675 18.09 -6.59 -10.35
CA ALA A 675 17.51 -5.73 -9.32
C ALA A 675 15.99 -5.62 -9.43
N PHE A 676 15.35 -6.25 -10.43
CA PHE A 676 13.93 -6.06 -10.76
C PHE A 676 13.48 -4.59 -10.69
N SER A 677 14.36 -3.69 -11.13
CA SER A 677 14.21 -2.25 -10.93
C SER A 677 14.70 -1.50 -12.14
N GLY A 678 14.10 -0.33 -12.36
CA GLY A 678 14.42 0.47 -13.51
C GLY A 678 13.45 1.62 -13.72
N ALA A 679 13.66 2.30 -14.82
CA ALA A 679 12.80 3.37 -15.30
C ALA A 679 12.51 3.15 -16.77
N GLN A 680 11.33 3.57 -17.22
CA GLN A 680 11.01 3.68 -18.62
C GLN A 680 10.60 5.10 -18.93
N PHE A 681 11.26 5.70 -19.91
CA PHE A 681 10.91 7.00 -20.44
C PHE A 681 10.18 6.82 -21.77
N ASP A 682 8.97 7.34 -21.86
CA ASP A 682 8.19 7.40 -23.10
C ASP A 682 8.09 8.85 -23.56
N PHE A 683 8.33 9.08 -24.84
CA PHE A 683 8.17 10.37 -25.48
C PHE A 683 7.26 10.23 -26.70
N ALA A 684 6.30 11.14 -26.84
CA ALA A 684 5.47 11.23 -28.03
C ALA A 684 5.34 12.69 -28.49
N ALA A 685 5.49 12.92 -29.79
CA ALA A 685 5.21 14.20 -30.44
C ALA A 685 4.18 13.96 -31.55
N ILE A 686 3.05 14.67 -31.48
CA ILE A 686 1.95 14.55 -32.44
C ILE A 686 1.90 15.80 -33.30
N PHE A 687 2.05 15.62 -34.61
CA PHE A 687 1.99 16.69 -35.60
C PHE A 687 0.73 16.61 -36.45
N GLU A 688 0.28 17.79 -36.88
CA GLU A 688 -0.73 17.96 -37.91
C GLU A 688 -0.06 18.09 -39.29
N LYS A 689 -0.74 17.68 -40.37
CA LYS A 689 -0.20 17.62 -41.74
C LYS A 689 0.54 18.89 -42.20
N ASN A 690 0.09 20.07 -41.76
CA ASN A 690 0.62 21.37 -42.19
C ASN A 690 1.21 22.22 -41.04
N SER A 691 1.55 21.60 -39.90
CA SER A 691 2.10 22.33 -38.76
C SER A 691 3.58 22.01 -38.57
N PHE A 692 4.38 23.05 -38.30
CA PHE A 692 5.79 22.90 -37.96
C PHE A 692 6.02 22.76 -36.45
N LEU A 693 5.00 23.02 -35.63
CA LEU A 693 5.01 22.77 -34.20
C LEU A 693 4.16 21.54 -33.87
N PRO A 694 4.61 20.70 -32.94
CA PRO A 694 3.77 19.61 -32.45
C PRO A 694 2.50 20.21 -31.82
N LYS A 695 1.36 19.58 -32.10
CA LYS A 695 0.08 19.92 -31.47
C LYS A 695 0.04 19.33 -30.07
N ASP A 696 0.65 18.16 -29.89
CA ASP A 696 0.83 17.54 -28.58
C ASP A 696 2.25 17.04 -28.38
N LEU A 697 2.75 17.23 -27.17
CA LEU A 697 3.96 16.63 -26.65
C LEU A 697 3.62 15.89 -25.37
N HIS A 698 4.10 14.68 -25.26
CA HIS A 698 3.95 13.87 -24.06
C HIS A 698 5.28 13.28 -23.67
N ALA A 699 5.60 13.39 -22.40
CA ALA A 699 6.70 12.68 -21.77
C ALA A 699 6.15 11.96 -20.54
N SER A 700 6.43 10.67 -20.40
CA SER A 700 6.14 9.94 -19.16
C SER A 700 7.34 9.16 -18.68
N LEU A 701 7.41 9.04 -17.36
CA LEU A 701 8.34 8.23 -16.62
C LEU A 701 7.54 7.17 -15.88
N ASP A 702 7.78 5.92 -16.21
CA ASP A 702 7.36 4.75 -15.44
C ASP A 702 8.55 4.32 -14.57
N ALA A 703 8.28 3.94 -13.32
CA ALA A 703 9.31 3.49 -12.40
C ALA A 703 9.03 2.06 -11.93
N VAL A 704 10.08 1.29 -11.68
CA VAL A 704 9.99 -0.07 -11.15
C VAL A 704 10.88 -0.15 -9.92
N PHE A 705 10.29 -0.56 -8.81
CA PHE A 705 10.99 -0.72 -7.54
C PHE A 705 10.69 -2.09 -6.95
N GLY A 706 11.70 -2.97 -6.90
CA GLY A 706 11.54 -4.34 -6.36
C GLY A 706 10.40 -5.10 -7.05
N GLY A 707 10.28 -4.96 -8.37
CA GLY A 707 9.21 -5.55 -9.18
C GLY A 707 7.84 -4.87 -9.12
N ASN A 708 7.64 -3.88 -8.25
CA ASN A 708 6.43 -3.07 -8.23
C ASN A 708 6.50 -2.01 -9.31
N TRP A 709 5.59 -2.10 -10.28
CA TRP A 709 5.50 -1.15 -11.39
C TRP A 709 4.67 0.06 -11.00
N ILE A 710 5.24 1.25 -11.14
CA ILE A 710 4.56 2.53 -10.93
C ILE A 710 4.49 3.22 -12.27
N LYS A 711 3.42 2.93 -13.02
CA LYS A 711 3.14 3.57 -14.30
C LYS A 711 2.68 5.00 -14.07
N TYR A 712 3.16 5.92 -14.91
CA TYR A 712 2.95 7.35 -14.75
C TYR A 712 3.50 7.91 -13.43
N PHE A 713 4.66 7.41 -12.97
CA PHE A 713 5.37 7.98 -11.83
C PHE A 713 5.55 9.49 -11.99
N ALA A 714 5.87 9.92 -13.22
CA ALA A 714 5.68 11.30 -13.65
C ALA A 714 5.15 11.34 -15.08
N GLN A 715 4.30 12.32 -15.38
CA GLN A 715 3.86 12.59 -16.75
C GLN A 715 3.72 14.09 -16.97
N ILE A 716 4.25 14.56 -18.09
CA ILE A 716 4.11 15.94 -18.55
C ILE A 716 3.49 15.89 -19.95
N GLY A 717 2.40 16.63 -20.12
CA GLY A 717 1.74 16.81 -21.40
C GLY A 717 1.68 18.29 -21.74
N PHE A 718 2.01 18.64 -22.97
CA PHE A 718 1.83 19.97 -23.52
C PHE A 718 0.95 19.86 -24.76
N SER A 719 -0.10 20.68 -24.82
CA SER A 719 -0.99 20.74 -25.97
C SER A 719 -1.16 22.19 -26.41
N GLN A 720 -1.13 22.43 -27.72
CA GLN A 720 -1.34 23.75 -28.30
C GLN A 720 -2.23 23.67 -29.53
N GLN A 721 -2.99 24.73 -29.75
CA GLN A 721 -3.75 24.95 -30.97
C GLN A 721 -3.41 26.31 -31.55
N ASN A 722 -3.22 26.36 -32.87
CA ASN A 722 -3.01 27.57 -33.66
C ASN A 722 -1.78 28.42 -33.29
N MET A 723 -0.85 27.94 -32.45
CA MET A 723 0.35 28.70 -32.08
C MET A 723 1.27 28.94 -33.28
N ASP A 724 1.32 27.97 -34.19
CA ASP A 724 1.91 28.08 -35.51
C ASP A 724 1.35 29.27 -36.32
N GLN A 725 0.04 29.51 -36.26
CA GLN A 725 -0.59 30.65 -36.93
C GLN A 725 -0.21 32.00 -36.31
N TYR A 726 -0.10 32.07 -34.98
CA TYR A 726 0.36 33.28 -34.29
C TYR A 726 1.81 33.60 -34.59
N LEU A 727 2.70 32.60 -34.55
CA LEU A 727 4.10 32.75 -34.92
C LEU A 727 4.26 33.18 -36.38
N TYR A 728 3.46 32.59 -37.29
CA TYR A 728 3.43 33.00 -38.68
C TYR A 728 3.00 34.46 -38.85
N LYS A 729 1.94 34.91 -38.16
CA LYS A 729 1.49 36.32 -38.16
C LYS A 729 2.55 37.27 -37.59
N LEU A 730 3.20 36.90 -36.48
CA LEU A 730 4.29 37.70 -35.88
C LEU A 730 5.48 37.83 -36.83
N SER A 731 5.88 36.74 -37.50
CA SER A 731 6.96 36.77 -38.49
C SER A 731 6.62 37.69 -39.67
N LYS A 732 5.37 37.65 -40.16
CA LYS A 732 4.89 38.55 -41.21
C LYS A 732 4.86 40.02 -40.76
N SER A 733 4.38 40.30 -39.55
CA SER A 733 4.35 41.65 -38.98
C SER A 733 5.76 42.24 -38.84
N SER A 734 6.72 41.44 -38.36
CA SER A 734 8.13 41.86 -38.29
C SER A 734 8.77 42.11 -39.65
N SER A 735 8.37 41.35 -40.68
CA SER A 735 8.82 41.56 -42.07
C SER A 735 8.21 42.80 -42.72
N LEU A 736 6.99 43.20 -42.32
CA LEU A 736 6.32 44.42 -42.76
C LEU A 736 6.91 45.67 -42.08
N LEU A 737 7.23 45.59 -40.78
CA LEU A 737 7.97 46.62 -40.04
C LEU A 737 9.38 46.86 -40.60
N ARG A 738 10.03 45.81 -41.15
CA ARG A 738 11.30 45.96 -41.88
C ARG A 738 11.17 46.57 -43.28
N ARG A 739 9.98 46.51 -43.90
CA ARG A 739 9.71 47.07 -45.23
C ARG A 739 9.19 48.51 -45.20
N ASN A 740 8.51 48.92 -44.14
CA ASN A 740 8.06 50.29 -43.90
C ASN A 740 8.39 50.70 -42.45
N PRO A 741 9.61 51.22 -42.18
CA PRO A 741 9.89 51.80 -40.87
C PRO A 741 9.03 53.06 -40.67
N PRO A 742 8.47 53.31 -39.47
CA PRO A 742 7.83 54.59 -39.18
C PRO A 742 8.87 55.72 -39.25
N PRO A 743 8.48 56.95 -39.64
CA PRO A 743 9.40 58.07 -39.64
C PRO A 743 9.91 58.31 -38.22
N LEU A 744 11.23 58.29 -38.05
CA LEU A 744 11.89 58.67 -36.81
C LEU A 744 11.55 60.13 -36.51
N SER A 745 10.68 60.35 -35.52
CA SER A 745 10.62 61.63 -34.83
C SER A 745 11.90 61.79 -34.02
N ALA A 746 12.77 62.70 -34.46
CA ALA A 746 13.86 63.19 -33.64
C ALA A 746 13.25 63.97 -32.47
N ASP A 747 13.22 63.36 -31.28
CA ASP A 747 13.40 64.06 -30.01
C ASP A 747 13.55 63.08 -28.85
N ALA A 748 14.31 63.52 -27.85
CA ALA A 748 14.65 62.85 -26.58
C ALA A 748 15.85 61.88 -26.61
N ALA A 749 17.04 62.47 -26.76
CA ALA A 749 18.22 61.96 -26.08
C ALA A 749 18.09 62.17 -24.56
N SER A 750 17.94 61.09 -23.81
CA SER A 750 18.39 61.03 -22.41
C SER A 750 18.74 59.58 -22.05
N LYS A 751 20.04 59.32 -21.95
CA LYS A 751 20.57 58.12 -21.28
C LYS A 751 20.29 58.23 -19.78
N PRO A 752 20.02 57.09 -19.12
CA PRO A 752 20.77 56.80 -17.90
C PRO A 752 21.51 55.47 -18.01
N GLU A 753 22.72 55.50 -17.47
CA GLU A 753 23.60 54.36 -17.23
C GLU A 753 22.96 53.36 -16.25
N LEU A 754 23.14 52.06 -16.52
CA LEU A 754 22.96 51.00 -15.53
C LEU A 754 24.16 50.06 -15.63
N SER A 755 25.05 50.25 -14.66
CA SER A 755 26.22 49.46 -14.30
C SER A 755 25.86 48.02 -13.95
N PHE A 756 26.47 47.05 -14.63
CA PHE A 756 26.47 45.66 -14.18
C PHE A 756 27.69 45.39 -13.30
N SER A 757 27.51 45.15 -12.00
CA SER A 757 28.54 44.57 -11.15
C SER A 757 28.51 43.05 -11.26
N ARG A 758 29.59 42.47 -11.79
CA ARG A 758 29.90 41.03 -11.68
C ARG A 758 30.69 40.83 -10.39
N SER A 759 30.17 40.04 -9.45
CA SER A 759 30.96 39.45 -8.37
C SER A 759 31.13 37.95 -8.64
N SER A 760 32.39 37.57 -8.91
CA SER A 760 32.87 36.19 -8.92
C SER A 760 33.02 35.68 -7.48
N PRO A 761 32.83 34.38 -7.18
CA PRO A 761 33.23 33.81 -5.90
C PRO A 761 34.73 33.44 -5.94
N LYS A 762 35.48 33.83 -4.91
CA LYS A 762 36.78 33.26 -4.58
C LYS A 762 36.59 32.21 -3.48
N ARG A 763 37.21 31.05 -3.74
CA ARG A 763 37.77 30.00 -2.86
C ARG A 763 37.06 29.66 -1.56
#